data_AF-A0A6L8RMI4-F1
#
_entry.id   AF-A0A6L8RMI4-F1
#
_cell.length_a   1.000
_cell.length_b   1.000
_cell.length_c   1.000
_cell.angle_alpha   90.00
_cell.angle_beta   90.00
_cell.angle_gamma   90.00
#
_symmetry.space_group_name_H-M   'P 1'
#
loop_
_entity.id
_entity.type
_entity.pdbx_description
1 polymer ?
#
loop_
_entity_poly.entity_id
_entity_poly.type
_entity_poly.pdbx_seq_one_letter_code
_entity_poly.pdbx_strand_id
1 'polypeptide(L)'
;MGKAIRQSGSKTMRIVLAVLIALSGITGLLTTSRSAYAVEATLVDTGWSFDFYQYDSHTGSHWADSAFELNGKPAYCIDITQVASAGSSYSSSAMPANMALKIGLYEKYLNEAHVNWSSLKRAGYLQFMIWCEYNTSYVAANVTPDNDDFYGVYDAAKSYYKDNKNRYEATGTEWTSSNSQSMCVAPQLIEHGNIDLTKTSGKPDITAGNKCYSLAGAEYTVYSDSGLSKSVGKIVTDANGYGKLENLKAGTYYVKETLPSVGYMLDPNKYTVVVNPGKTTGVNGGKVAETPGTDPVGMLVGKVDATTSEHRPQSVADLSGAQFSVKYYDGYYNSAAEAAASGKPTRSWTFATDADGYAYFANEFKVAGDDLYYQTNGTTACMPLGTAIIEEVKAPVGYNLDDGVNPNNPPNKFCVQITSDGVIGESVYSWNSPEVPDTIKRGDYRLFKEVPTNNDDENQELTRIAIEGVQFQIINENENAVVSPDTGAEVAKGGVVCTLTTDENGFATTKTHVPVGWSAALAYGEYTVHEIIPDDVAEHVKAEHGIKLIGVDDWKIVIGEEGQYSPVQVVANHIPQTPLTIQKVDSTTGKSIPLACSFQIFDGNGKLVTYTDHMNETVIDTWTTIGKTGHVTLPMKLDEGTYTIHEVAAPDGYVLGDKDITFTVDEYRTWDDPITLTYADAPIRAEIQLLKTDGTTEVPVEDAEYCIKAEGDVVTGDGTVRFEDGQVVGYVTTDADGKASIEDLFLGNYVAYETKSPEGWALDTDEHHINIETQGQLVPVVVESLDAVDMPTTLQLLKVDSTDTSKALSGATFRIIQTAPAVTDEVDSGFNVNWECELTTGEDGTASLPYMPHGTFEIVEIKAPAGYFIPADAAPVSFRVDDQGFIGLDVEGTQFGDTLELTFENTPTILDITKSDATTGKELPGATLVLTDKDGNVIEEWVSTDTAHRIIGIEPGCYVLTETIAPEGYLVATSIEFTVEETGDVQKVEMKDDYTKVDISKTDIATGDELPGAHLQVIDKDDKVVAEWDTNGKVHRINGLEPGDYTLRETSAPDGYEIAEDVKFTVKATGDVQKVEMKDKATPETPGTPNSDLPKTGDSFPWWAFAALAGAAACAGGAMYLARKSGTSVDEDKDTE
;
A
#
# COMPACT_ATOMS: atom_id res chain seq x y z
N MET A 1 -24.16 -39.45 2.41
CA MET A 1 -23.31 -39.80 1.24
C MET A 1 -21.84 -39.68 1.65
N GLY A 2 -20.90 -40.37 0.98
CA GLY A 2 -19.47 -40.48 1.39
C GLY A 2 -19.30 -41.33 2.68
N LYS A 3 -18.59 -42.47 2.78
CA LYS A 3 -17.40 -43.04 2.09
C LYS A 3 -16.19 -42.08 2.14
N ALA A 4 -15.04 -42.42 2.74
CA ALA A 4 -14.60 -43.57 3.56
C ALA A 4 -13.38 -43.11 4.44
N ILE A 5 -12.57 -43.88 5.19
CA ILE A 5 -12.29 -45.33 5.37
C ILE A 5 -11.65 -45.53 6.80
N ARG A 6 -12.06 -46.46 7.67
CA ARG A 6 -11.47 -47.80 7.98
C ARG A 6 -9.92 -47.91 7.93
N GLN A 7 -9.21 -48.66 8.78
CA GLN A 7 -9.51 -49.41 10.03
C GLN A 7 -8.17 -49.82 10.73
N SER A 8 -8.21 -50.30 11.97
CA SER A 8 -7.03 -50.88 12.67
C SER A 8 -6.44 -52.12 11.97
N GLY A 9 -5.10 -52.27 11.94
CA GLY A 9 -4.46 -53.52 11.49
C GLY A 9 -2.92 -53.57 11.39
N SER A 10 -2.30 -54.46 12.18
CA SER A 10 -1.37 -55.51 11.74
C SER A 10 -0.12 -55.20 10.84
N LYS A 11 1.07 -55.51 11.40
CA LYS A 11 2.24 -56.22 10.80
C LYS A 11 3.32 -55.50 9.91
N THR A 12 4.51 -55.36 10.52
CA THR A 12 5.89 -55.68 10.01
C THR A 12 6.60 -54.82 8.94
N MET A 13 7.95 -54.93 8.96
CA MET A 13 8.97 -54.63 7.92
C MET A 13 9.44 -53.16 7.75
N ARG A 14 10.74 -52.84 7.53
CA ARG A 14 12.00 -53.63 7.70
C ARG A 14 13.27 -52.72 7.54
N ILE A 15 14.46 -53.28 7.87
CA ILE A 15 15.83 -52.86 7.43
C ILE A 15 16.34 -51.57 8.13
N VAL A 16 17.53 -51.44 8.73
CA VAL A 16 18.85 -52.16 8.78
C VAL A 16 19.31 -52.31 10.28
N LEU A 17 20.43 -52.90 10.76
CA LEU A 17 21.50 -53.85 10.32
C LEU A 17 22.26 -54.37 11.60
N ALA A 18 22.81 -55.61 11.58
CA ALA A 18 23.91 -56.17 12.42
C ALA A 18 23.82 -56.18 13.98
N VAL A 19 24.40 -57.15 14.74
CA VAL A 19 24.99 -58.50 14.47
C VAL A 19 25.00 -59.33 15.80
N LEU A 20 24.87 -60.66 15.69
CA LEU A 20 25.07 -61.83 16.64
C LEU A 20 25.19 -61.64 18.19
N ILE A 21 24.67 -62.49 19.11
CA ILE A 21 24.49 -63.99 19.23
C ILE A 21 25.77 -64.76 19.68
N ALA A 22 25.78 -65.79 20.56
CA ALA A 22 24.97 -66.23 21.73
C ALA A 22 25.55 -67.57 22.34
N LEU A 23 25.11 -67.97 23.56
CA LEU A 23 25.08 -69.38 24.12
C LEU A 23 26.43 -70.16 24.26
N SER A 24 26.59 -71.32 24.94
CA SER A 24 25.87 -72.01 26.06
C SER A 24 26.65 -73.24 26.62
N GLY A 25 26.54 -73.52 27.93
CA GLY A 25 26.09 -74.83 28.47
C GLY A 25 26.99 -76.08 28.61
N ILE A 26 27.10 -76.54 29.88
CA ILE A 26 26.81 -77.92 30.38
C ILE A 26 27.84 -79.10 30.24
N THR A 27 27.93 -79.88 31.35
CA THR A 27 28.54 -81.23 31.56
C THR A 27 30.04 -81.47 31.44
N GLY A 28 30.55 -82.47 32.20
CA GLY A 28 31.77 -83.20 31.82
C GLY A 28 32.73 -83.70 32.90
N LEU A 29 32.28 -84.20 34.07
CA LEU A 29 33.20 -84.75 35.08
C LEU A 29 33.64 -86.20 34.76
N LEU A 30 34.34 -86.35 33.63
CA LEU A 30 35.27 -87.46 33.41
C LEU A 30 36.55 -87.16 34.18
N THR A 31 37.13 -88.17 34.83
CA THR A 31 38.52 -88.10 35.31
C THR A 31 39.46 -88.14 34.12
N THR A 32 39.59 -87.02 33.43
CA THR A 32 40.69 -86.82 32.48
C THR A 32 41.97 -86.89 33.30
N SER A 33 42.69 -88.01 33.18
CA SER A 33 44.12 -88.06 33.46
C SER A 33 44.80 -87.11 32.48
N ARG A 34 44.80 -85.82 32.82
CA ARG A 34 45.55 -84.81 32.08
C ARG A 34 47.00 -85.13 32.30
N SER A 35 47.63 -85.77 31.32
CA SER A 35 49.08 -85.89 31.23
C SER A 35 49.65 -84.47 31.23
N ALA A 36 49.99 -83.97 32.41
CA ALA A 36 50.85 -82.81 32.51
C ALA A 36 52.21 -83.29 32.02
N TYR A 37 52.73 -82.68 30.95
CA TYR A 37 54.06 -82.98 30.45
C TYR A 37 55.03 -81.98 31.06
N ALA A 38 56.14 -82.45 31.64
CA ALA A 38 57.25 -81.55 31.98
C ALA A 38 57.86 -81.05 30.67
N VAL A 39 57.62 -79.78 30.34
CA VAL A 39 58.21 -79.14 29.16
C VAL A 39 59.52 -78.50 29.61
N GLU A 40 60.62 -79.17 29.24
CA GLU A 40 61.99 -78.87 29.68
C GLU A 40 62.20 -78.99 31.20
N ALA A 41 63.01 -79.99 31.58
CA ALA A 41 63.64 -80.04 32.88
C ALA A 41 65.06 -79.51 32.72
N THR A 42 65.35 -78.36 33.34
CA THR A 42 66.60 -77.64 33.10
C THR A 42 67.07 -76.93 34.37
N LEU A 43 67.98 -77.58 35.10
CA LEU A 43 69.04 -76.90 35.83
C LEU A 43 70.37 -77.25 35.14
N VAL A 44 70.84 -76.32 34.32
CA VAL A 44 72.27 -76.21 33.99
C VAL A 44 72.66 -74.76 34.22
N ASP A 45 72.58 -74.32 35.48
CA ASP A 45 73.36 -73.18 35.92
C ASP A 45 74.82 -73.63 35.99
N THR A 46 75.70 -72.90 35.30
CA THR A 46 77.14 -73.17 35.21
C THR A 46 77.97 -71.95 35.59
N GLY A 47 77.38 -71.04 36.38
CA GLY A 47 78.03 -69.84 36.89
C GLY A 47 77.09 -69.00 37.78
N TRP A 48 76.71 -69.45 38.97
CA TRP A 48 77.29 -70.55 39.77
C TRP A 48 76.17 -71.47 40.28
N SER A 49 76.36 -72.78 40.10
CA SER A 49 75.40 -73.83 40.47
C SER A 49 75.06 -73.84 41.96
N PHE A 50 73.80 -74.14 42.27
CA PHE A 50 73.42 -74.62 43.61
C PHE A 50 73.51 -76.15 43.62
N ASP A 51 74.73 -76.66 43.46
CA ASP A 51 74.99 -78.10 43.34
C ASP A 51 74.68 -78.83 44.67
N PHE A 52 73.76 -79.78 44.61
CA PHE A 52 73.62 -80.80 45.64
C PHE A 52 74.64 -81.92 45.37
N TYR A 53 75.88 -81.73 45.80
CA TYR A 53 76.97 -82.68 45.58
C TYR A 53 76.67 -84.04 46.23
N GLN A 54 76.37 -85.06 45.42
CA GLN A 54 76.37 -86.46 45.81
C GLN A 54 77.58 -87.17 45.17
N TYR A 55 78.31 -87.94 45.97
CA TYR A 55 79.70 -88.31 45.68
C TYR A 55 79.83 -89.72 45.09
N ASP A 56 79.64 -89.89 43.77
CA ASP A 56 79.94 -91.15 43.06
C ASP A 56 81.23 -91.10 42.22
N SER A 57 82.17 -91.94 42.65
CA SER A 57 83.48 -92.18 42.05
C SER A 57 83.52 -92.74 40.61
N HIS A 58 82.47 -93.41 40.14
CA HIS A 58 82.53 -94.18 38.88
C HIS A 58 81.89 -93.49 37.67
N THR A 59 81.13 -92.42 37.89
CA THR A 59 80.35 -91.75 36.85
C THR A 59 80.64 -90.25 36.74
N GLY A 60 81.18 -89.62 37.80
CA GLY A 60 81.34 -88.17 37.85
C GLY A 60 80.03 -87.40 37.63
N SER A 61 78.89 -88.03 37.93
CA SER A 61 77.56 -87.50 37.59
C SER A 61 77.07 -86.53 38.66
N HIS A 62 77.18 -85.24 38.36
CA HIS A 62 76.57 -84.18 39.13
C HIS A 62 75.07 -84.10 38.79
N TRP A 63 74.19 -84.25 39.79
CA TRP A 63 72.75 -84.07 39.63
C TRP A 63 72.34 -82.64 40.01
N ALA A 64 72.49 -81.72 39.05
CA ALA A 64 71.91 -80.38 39.11
C ALA A 64 70.39 -80.47 38.87
N ASP A 65 69.63 -80.82 39.90
CA ASP A 65 68.23 -81.25 39.71
C ASP A 65 67.22 -80.09 39.62
N SER A 66 66.14 -80.38 38.89
CA SER A 66 65.07 -79.51 38.40
C SER A 66 64.30 -78.68 39.44
N ALA A 67 64.40 -77.35 39.41
CA ALA A 67 63.22 -76.50 39.57
C ALA A 67 62.63 -76.29 38.17
N PHE A 68 61.40 -76.76 37.92
CA PHE A 68 60.79 -76.80 36.58
C PHE A 68 59.33 -76.34 36.62
N GLU A 69 58.74 -76.07 35.46
CA GLU A 69 57.35 -75.63 35.37
C GLU A 69 56.40 -76.75 34.96
N LEU A 70 55.40 -77.03 35.79
CA LEU A 70 54.26 -77.88 35.40
C LEU A 70 53.08 -76.99 35.00
N ASN A 71 52.89 -76.84 33.69
CA ASN A 71 51.86 -76.00 33.07
C ASN A 71 51.98 -74.50 33.43
N GLY A 72 53.20 -73.94 33.39
CA GLY A 72 53.42 -72.51 33.65
C GLY A 72 53.32 -72.10 35.13
N LYS A 73 53.51 -73.06 36.04
CA LYS A 73 53.66 -72.82 37.48
C LYS A 73 54.94 -73.49 37.97
N PRO A 74 55.75 -72.84 38.84
CA PRO A 74 56.88 -73.47 39.50
C PRO A 74 56.42 -74.73 40.24
N ALA A 75 57.11 -75.85 39.97
CA ALA A 75 56.91 -77.13 40.62
C ALA A 75 58.24 -77.61 41.19
N TYR A 76 58.18 -78.10 42.43
CA TYR A 76 59.35 -78.49 43.22
C TYR A 76 59.33 -80.00 43.45
N CYS A 77 60.44 -80.67 43.15
CA CYS A 77 60.57 -82.13 43.24
C CYS A 77 60.40 -82.61 44.70
N ILE A 78 59.69 -83.72 44.95
CA ILE A 78 59.55 -84.27 46.33
C ILE A 78 60.61 -85.34 46.60
N ASP A 79 60.96 -86.13 45.58
CA ASP A 79 62.13 -87.01 45.61
C ASP A 79 63.40 -86.21 45.28
N ILE A 80 64.54 -86.75 45.71
CA ILE A 80 65.89 -86.15 45.62
C ILE A 80 66.87 -87.08 44.87
N THR A 81 66.41 -88.27 44.46
CA THR A 81 67.24 -89.30 43.83
C THR A 81 66.99 -89.47 42.32
N GLN A 82 65.97 -88.81 41.75
CA GLN A 82 65.55 -89.01 40.36
C GLN A 82 65.10 -87.72 39.66
N VAL A 83 65.92 -87.31 38.70
CA VAL A 83 65.72 -86.15 37.83
C VAL A 83 64.39 -86.22 37.09
N ALA A 84 63.51 -85.26 37.36
CA ALA A 84 62.28 -85.08 36.62
C ALA A 84 62.60 -84.91 35.13
N SER A 85 62.14 -85.82 34.27
CA SER A 85 62.62 -85.88 32.89
C SER A 85 61.71 -85.14 31.93
N ALA A 86 62.26 -84.28 31.05
CA ALA A 86 61.51 -83.58 30.01
C ALA A 86 60.71 -84.57 29.13
N GLY A 87 59.45 -84.26 28.85
CA GLY A 87 58.53 -85.14 28.12
C GLY A 87 57.87 -86.23 28.96
N SER A 88 58.16 -86.35 30.26
CA SER A 88 57.46 -87.28 31.15
C SER A 88 56.02 -86.84 31.41
N SER A 89 55.09 -87.81 31.46
CA SER A 89 53.68 -87.58 31.83
C SER A 89 53.46 -87.74 33.33
N TYR A 90 52.83 -86.75 33.95
CA TYR A 90 52.49 -86.72 35.37
C TYR A 90 50.97 -86.79 35.58
N SER A 91 50.57 -87.49 36.64
CA SER A 91 49.24 -87.45 37.25
C SER A 91 49.23 -86.48 38.44
N SER A 92 48.06 -86.00 38.90
CA SER A 92 47.96 -84.92 39.90
C SER A 92 46.91 -85.18 41.00
N SER A 93 47.22 -84.80 42.23
CA SER A 93 46.31 -84.80 43.40
C SER A 93 46.30 -83.46 44.13
N ALA A 94 45.25 -83.19 44.92
CA ALA A 94 45.16 -81.97 45.72
C ALA A 94 46.02 -82.07 46.99
N MET A 95 46.81 -81.04 47.26
CA MET A 95 47.69 -80.93 48.43
C MET A 95 46.86 -80.64 49.70
N PRO A 96 47.22 -81.18 50.88
CA PRO A 96 46.55 -80.85 52.13
C PRO A 96 46.60 -79.34 52.41
N ALA A 97 45.45 -78.70 52.69
CA ALA A 97 45.35 -77.24 52.75
C ALA A 97 46.24 -76.59 53.83
N ASN A 98 46.50 -77.30 54.93
CA ASN A 98 47.46 -76.87 55.95
C ASN A 98 48.92 -76.92 55.46
N MET A 99 49.28 -77.92 54.65
CA MET A 99 50.59 -78.06 54.02
C MET A 99 50.78 -77.00 52.93
N ALA A 100 49.74 -76.73 52.15
CA ALA A 100 49.72 -75.65 51.16
C ALA A 100 49.84 -74.25 51.80
N LEU A 101 49.08 -73.97 52.86
CA LEU A 101 49.16 -72.70 53.61
C LEU A 101 50.54 -72.51 54.23
N LYS A 102 51.11 -73.59 54.78
CA LYS A 102 52.46 -73.62 55.34
C LYS A 102 53.53 -73.32 54.29
N ILE A 103 53.63 -74.15 53.24
CA ILE A 103 54.71 -74.04 52.24
C ILE A 103 54.54 -72.76 51.41
N GLY A 104 53.30 -72.34 51.11
CA GLY A 104 53.04 -71.02 50.50
C GLY A 104 53.44 -69.84 51.40
N LEU A 105 53.26 -69.94 52.73
CA LEU A 105 53.76 -68.91 53.66
C LEU A 105 55.29 -68.98 53.87
N TYR A 106 55.93 -70.15 53.68
CA TYR A 106 57.39 -70.24 53.61
C TYR A 106 57.94 -69.60 52.32
N GLU A 107 57.30 -69.86 51.17
CA GLU A 107 57.62 -69.23 49.88
C GLU A 107 57.44 -67.71 49.95
N LYS A 108 56.32 -67.24 50.49
CA LYS A 108 56.06 -65.81 50.72
C LYS A 108 57.09 -65.20 51.68
N TYR A 109 57.41 -65.88 52.78
CA TYR A 109 58.50 -65.48 53.68
C TYR A 109 59.85 -65.37 52.95
N LEU A 110 60.24 -66.37 52.16
CA LEU A 110 61.49 -66.34 51.39
C LEU A 110 61.51 -65.19 50.39
N ASN A 111 60.42 -64.97 49.66
CA ASN A 111 60.31 -63.89 48.68
C ASN A 111 60.30 -62.49 49.32
N GLU A 112 59.78 -62.33 50.54
CA GLU A 112 59.76 -61.05 51.28
C GLU A 112 61.05 -60.78 52.07
N ALA A 113 61.49 -61.73 52.90
CA ALA A 113 62.64 -61.57 53.79
C ALA A 113 63.99 -61.77 53.08
N HIS A 114 64.03 -62.57 52.01
CA HIS A 114 65.24 -62.89 51.24
C HIS A 114 65.13 -62.45 49.77
N VAL A 115 64.46 -61.32 49.54
CA VAL A 115 64.23 -60.71 48.21
C VAL A 115 65.52 -60.49 47.40
N ASN A 116 66.64 -60.21 48.09
CA ASN A 116 67.95 -59.95 47.49
C ASN A 116 68.68 -61.21 46.96
N TRP A 117 68.18 -62.41 47.26
CA TRP A 117 68.72 -63.64 46.68
C TRP A 117 68.31 -63.80 45.20
N SER A 118 69.02 -64.62 44.45
CA SER A 118 68.54 -65.04 43.12
C SER A 118 67.25 -65.85 43.26
N SER A 119 66.41 -65.82 42.22
CA SER A 119 65.25 -66.71 42.11
C SER A 119 65.66 -68.18 42.27
N LEU A 120 66.79 -68.56 41.68
CA LEU A 120 67.38 -69.90 41.82
C LEU A 120 67.74 -70.25 43.26
N LYS A 121 68.35 -69.34 44.04
CA LYS A 121 68.69 -69.59 45.44
C LYS A 121 67.44 -69.68 46.32
N ARG A 122 66.42 -68.83 46.11
CA ARG A 122 65.11 -69.00 46.79
C ARG A 122 64.42 -70.29 46.40
N ALA A 123 64.47 -70.68 45.13
CA ALA A 123 63.93 -71.95 44.64
C ALA A 123 64.65 -73.15 45.28
N GLY A 124 65.98 -73.18 45.30
CA GLY A 124 66.79 -74.22 45.96
C GLY A 124 66.56 -74.30 47.46
N TYR A 125 66.40 -73.16 48.15
CA TYR A 125 66.03 -73.14 49.57
C TYR A 125 64.60 -73.67 49.80
N LEU A 126 63.62 -73.21 49.02
CA LEU A 126 62.24 -73.70 49.10
C LEU A 126 62.15 -75.20 48.78
N GLN A 127 62.92 -75.64 47.78
CA GLN A 127 63.08 -77.03 47.38
C GLN A 127 63.60 -77.90 48.53
N PHE A 128 64.64 -77.44 49.25
CA PHE A 128 65.14 -78.15 50.43
C PHE A 128 64.16 -78.06 51.63
N MET A 129 63.42 -76.96 51.80
CA MET A 129 62.34 -76.88 52.80
C MET A 129 61.22 -77.90 52.50
N ILE A 130 60.88 -78.10 51.23
CA ILE A 130 59.92 -79.12 50.77
C ILE A 130 60.47 -80.52 51.06
N TRP A 131 61.73 -80.80 50.72
CA TRP A 131 62.37 -82.07 51.11
C TRP A 131 62.43 -82.27 52.64
N CYS A 132 62.58 -81.21 53.44
CA CYS A 132 62.51 -81.27 54.90
C CYS A 132 61.09 -81.49 55.46
N GLU A 133 60.05 -81.10 54.75
CA GLU A 133 58.65 -81.34 55.15
C GLU A 133 58.12 -82.71 54.65
N TYR A 134 58.72 -83.30 53.60
CA TYR A 134 58.27 -84.58 53.00
C TYR A 134 59.23 -85.78 53.21
N ASN A 135 60.56 -85.60 53.21
CA ASN A 135 61.57 -86.67 53.10
C ASN A 135 62.70 -86.58 54.15
N THR A 136 62.31 -86.37 55.42
CA THR A 136 63.18 -86.03 56.56
C THR A 136 64.42 -86.90 56.81
N SER A 137 64.39 -88.20 56.48
CA SER A 137 65.43 -89.15 56.89
C SER A 137 66.58 -89.34 55.89
N TYR A 138 66.38 -89.05 54.60
CA TYR A 138 67.39 -89.32 53.57
C TYR A 138 68.35 -88.12 53.37
N VAL A 139 67.79 -86.90 53.40
CA VAL A 139 68.51 -85.66 53.09
C VAL A 139 69.69 -85.43 54.04
N ALA A 140 69.44 -85.55 55.35
CA ALA A 140 70.39 -85.18 56.41
C ALA A 140 71.67 -86.03 56.49
N ALA A 141 71.74 -87.14 55.74
CA ALA A 141 72.90 -88.04 55.73
C ALA A 141 73.71 -88.00 54.43
N ASN A 142 73.06 -87.67 53.30
CA ASN A 142 73.61 -87.92 51.95
C ASN A 142 73.71 -86.66 51.07
N VAL A 143 73.18 -85.51 51.52
CA VAL A 143 73.21 -84.25 50.76
C VAL A 143 73.68 -83.11 51.65
N THR A 144 74.79 -82.49 51.27
CA THR A 144 75.30 -81.23 51.87
C THR A 144 75.24 -80.14 50.79
N PRO A 145 74.48 -79.05 50.98
CA PRO A 145 74.49 -77.93 50.04
C PRO A 145 75.83 -77.19 50.12
N ASP A 146 76.29 -76.64 48.99
CA ASP A 146 77.57 -75.91 48.94
C ASP A 146 77.47 -74.54 49.63
N ASN A 147 77.93 -74.49 50.88
CA ASN A 147 78.27 -73.28 51.66
C ASN A 147 77.19 -72.18 51.79
N ASP A 148 76.17 -72.41 52.61
CA ASP A 148 75.50 -71.33 53.39
C ASP A 148 74.66 -71.88 54.57
N ASP A 149 74.25 -71.03 55.52
CA ASP A 149 73.33 -71.43 56.61
C ASP A 149 71.91 -71.66 56.07
N PHE A 150 71.59 -72.92 55.79
CA PHE A 150 70.24 -73.32 55.42
C PHE A 150 69.27 -73.34 56.60
N TYR A 151 69.67 -73.95 57.73
CA TYR A 151 68.73 -74.38 58.77
C TYR A 151 68.15 -73.20 59.55
N GLY A 152 68.93 -72.13 59.79
CA GLY A 152 68.42 -70.92 60.45
C GLY A 152 67.29 -70.24 59.67
N VAL A 153 67.36 -70.28 58.33
CA VAL A 153 66.36 -69.66 57.43
C VAL A 153 65.04 -70.43 57.44
N TYR A 154 65.09 -71.75 57.60
CA TYR A 154 63.91 -72.61 57.72
C TYR A 154 63.15 -72.40 59.05
N ASP A 155 63.86 -72.16 60.17
CA ASP A 155 63.24 -71.85 61.46
C ASP A 155 62.52 -70.49 61.48
N ALA A 156 63.04 -69.49 60.75
CA ALA A 156 62.37 -68.21 60.58
C ALA A 156 61.04 -68.34 59.79
N ALA A 157 61.04 -69.12 58.70
CA ALA A 157 59.83 -69.39 57.90
C ALA A 157 58.68 -70.02 58.73
N LYS A 158 59.02 -70.95 59.63
CA LYS A 158 58.08 -71.58 60.59
C LYS A 158 57.47 -70.62 61.60
N SER A 159 58.07 -69.44 61.80
CA SER A 159 57.54 -68.39 62.67
C SER A 159 56.57 -67.48 61.91
N TYR A 160 56.98 -66.96 60.75
CA TYR A 160 56.15 -66.11 59.88
C TYR A 160 54.78 -66.72 59.54
N TYR A 161 54.73 -68.05 59.36
CA TYR A 161 53.48 -68.81 59.18
C TYR A 161 52.46 -68.59 60.32
N LYS A 162 52.90 -68.60 61.57
CA LYS A 162 52.01 -68.62 62.76
C LYS A 162 51.23 -67.32 62.92
N ASP A 163 51.88 -66.20 62.63
CA ASP A 163 51.33 -64.86 62.84
C ASP A 163 50.37 -64.47 61.69
N ASN A 164 50.63 -64.96 60.47
CA ASN A 164 49.86 -64.60 59.28
C ASN A 164 48.69 -65.54 58.97
N LYS A 165 48.64 -66.77 59.53
CA LYS A 165 47.63 -67.81 59.21
C LYS A 165 46.14 -67.39 59.26
N ASN A 166 45.78 -66.32 59.96
CA ASN A 166 44.39 -65.82 60.06
C ASN A 166 44.03 -64.81 58.95
N ARG A 167 45.05 -64.25 58.27
CA ARG A 167 44.90 -63.33 57.14
C ARG A 167 44.83 -64.04 55.79
N TYR A 168 45.26 -65.30 55.73
CA TYR A 168 45.38 -66.06 54.48
C TYR A 168 44.71 -67.43 54.57
N GLU A 169 44.11 -67.86 53.47
CA GLU A 169 43.79 -69.26 53.17
C GLU A 169 44.65 -69.73 51.97
N ALA A 170 44.66 -71.03 51.67
CA ALA A 170 45.53 -71.59 50.64
C ALA A 170 45.02 -72.88 50.01
N THR A 171 45.52 -73.16 48.81
CA THR A 171 45.32 -74.41 48.07
C THR A 171 46.65 -74.85 47.44
N GLY A 172 46.74 -76.09 46.96
CA GLY A 172 47.97 -76.58 46.32
C GLY A 172 47.73 -77.88 45.57
N THR A 173 48.70 -78.27 44.74
CA THR A 173 48.67 -79.51 43.94
C THR A 173 49.97 -80.29 44.11
N GLU A 174 49.85 -81.62 44.10
CA GLU A 174 50.95 -82.59 44.10
C GLU A 174 50.89 -83.41 42.80
N TRP A 175 52.03 -83.89 42.30
CA TRP A 175 52.15 -84.62 41.02
C TRP A 175 53.04 -85.86 41.12
N THR A 176 52.83 -86.85 40.24
CA THR A 176 53.59 -88.13 40.19
C THR A 176 53.71 -88.71 38.77
N SER A 177 54.92 -89.11 38.38
CA SER A 177 55.29 -89.78 37.11
C SER A 177 55.15 -91.32 37.16
N SER A 178 54.99 -91.99 36.00
CA SER A 178 54.78 -93.45 35.91
C SER A 178 55.98 -94.31 35.51
N ASN A 179 56.97 -93.76 34.79
CA ASN A 179 58.04 -94.57 34.15
C ASN A 179 59.47 -94.31 34.68
N SER A 180 59.64 -93.27 35.50
CA SER A 180 60.76 -93.04 36.44
C SER A 180 60.22 -92.15 37.56
N GLN A 181 60.73 -92.32 38.78
CA GLN A 181 60.07 -91.90 40.02
C GLN A 181 60.33 -90.42 40.36
N SER A 182 59.60 -89.51 39.73
CA SER A 182 59.60 -88.10 40.14
C SER A 182 58.20 -87.67 40.60
N MET A 183 58.14 -87.01 41.76
CA MET A 183 56.96 -86.37 42.33
C MET A 183 57.20 -84.87 42.49
N CYS A 184 56.15 -84.03 42.51
CA CYS A 184 56.29 -82.57 42.52
C CYS A 184 55.20 -81.86 43.35
N VAL A 185 55.41 -80.63 43.86
CA VAL A 185 54.36 -79.78 44.47
C VAL A 185 54.37 -78.33 44.01
N ALA A 186 53.21 -77.67 44.11
CA ALA A 186 53.05 -76.21 44.00
C ALA A 186 51.89 -75.69 44.90
N PRO A 187 52.15 -74.80 45.88
CA PRO A 187 51.13 -74.15 46.70
C PRO A 187 50.58 -72.86 46.05
N GLN A 188 49.55 -72.28 46.64
CA GLN A 188 49.00 -70.97 46.29
C GLN A 188 48.29 -70.34 47.51
N LEU A 189 48.72 -69.14 47.91
CA LEU A 189 48.09 -68.34 48.97
C LEU A 189 46.98 -67.42 48.45
N ILE A 190 46.03 -67.09 49.33
CA ILE A 190 44.90 -66.18 49.10
C ILE A 190 44.71 -65.35 50.37
N GLU A 191 44.81 -64.02 50.32
CA GLU A 191 44.58 -63.15 51.48
C GLU A 191 43.08 -62.84 51.70
N HIS A 192 42.69 -62.40 52.90
CA HIS A 192 41.41 -61.76 53.19
C HIS A 192 41.38 -60.29 52.71
N GLY A 193 40.20 -59.67 52.69
CA GLY A 193 40.00 -58.27 52.30
C GLY A 193 39.17 -57.48 53.31
N ASN A 194 38.82 -56.24 52.96
CA ASN A 194 38.09 -55.30 53.82
C ASN A 194 36.98 -54.59 53.04
N ILE A 195 36.04 -53.95 53.75
CA ILE A 195 35.06 -53.00 53.19
C ILE A 195 35.20 -51.66 53.93
N ASP A 196 35.17 -50.55 53.20
CA ASP A 196 35.09 -49.21 53.79
C ASP A 196 34.09 -48.30 53.05
N LEU A 197 33.76 -47.15 53.64
CA LEU A 197 32.93 -46.12 53.04
C LEU A 197 33.27 -44.75 53.61
N THR A 198 33.03 -43.70 52.82
CA THR A 198 33.05 -42.31 53.26
C THR A 198 31.69 -41.68 53.00
N LYS A 199 31.03 -41.19 54.04
CA LYS A 199 29.83 -40.36 53.93
C LYS A 199 30.17 -38.98 53.39
N THR A 200 29.28 -38.44 52.57
CA THR A 200 29.34 -37.06 52.06
C THR A 200 27.94 -36.48 51.97
N SER A 201 27.75 -35.21 52.29
CA SER A 201 26.46 -34.54 52.04
C SER A 201 26.13 -34.52 50.54
N GLY A 202 24.91 -34.90 50.18
CA GLY A 202 24.36 -34.77 48.83
C GLY A 202 23.97 -33.32 48.47
N LYS A 203 23.88 -32.43 49.48
CA LYS A 203 23.63 -30.99 49.33
C LYS A 203 24.56 -30.17 50.24
N PRO A 204 25.86 -30.03 49.89
CA PRO A 204 26.80 -29.26 50.69
C PRO A 204 26.33 -27.83 50.99
N ASP A 205 25.63 -27.18 50.05
CA ASP A 205 25.15 -25.79 50.21
C ASP A 205 24.12 -25.62 51.34
N ILE A 206 23.48 -26.71 51.78
CA ILE A 206 22.50 -26.76 52.89
C ILE A 206 23.19 -27.08 54.22
N THR A 207 24.24 -27.91 54.18
CA THR A 207 24.83 -28.54 55.37
C THR A 207 26.20 -28.00 55.77
N ALA A 208 26.91 -27.30 54.87
CA ALA A 208 28.25 -26.79 55.14
C ALA A 208 28.23 -25.69 56.21
N GLY A 209 28.93 -25.91 57.32
CA GLY A 209 28.96 -24.99 58.46
C GLY A 209 27.72 -25.05 59.37
N ASN A 210 26.61 -25.64 58.90
CA ASN A 210 25.37 -25.70 59.69
C ASN A 210 25.46 -26.77 60.79
N LYS A 211 25.30 -26.32 62.04
CA LYS A 211 25.50 -27.09 63.27
C LYS A 211 24.43 -28.16 63.50
N CYS A 212 23.31 -28.09 62.77
CA CYS A 212 22.23 -29.06 62.82
C CYS A 212 22.53 -30.35 62.02
N TYR A 213 23.63 -30.39 61.26
CA TYR A 213 24.05 -31.54 60.46
C TYR A 213 25.44 -32.05 60.88
N SER A 214 25.64 -33.37 60.89
CA SER A 214 26.94 -34.04 61.11
C SER A 214 27.01 -35.32 60.31
N LEU A 215 28.18 -35.67 59.75
CA LEU A 215 28.41 -36.94 59.03
C LEU A 215 28.87 -38.08 59.95
N ALA A 216 28.94 -37.84 61.27
CA ALA A 216 29.35 -38.81 62.26
C ALA A 216 28.18 -39.66 62.77
N GLY A 217 28.48 -40.91 63.14
CA GLY A 217 27.59 -41.77 63.90
C GLY A 217 26.58 -42.58 63.08
N ALA A 218 26.53 -42.42 61.75
CA ALA A 218 25.76 -43.34 60.91
C ALA A 218 26.29 -44.77 61.02
N GLU A 219 25.38 -45.74 61.08
CA GLU A 219 25.68 -47.16 61.17
C GLU A 219 25.23 -47.91 59.92
N TYR A 220 26.19 -48.49 59.19
CA TYR A 220 25.94 -49.50 58.16
C TYR A 220 26.14 -50.89 58.72
N THR A 221 25.16 -51.78 58.53
CA THR A 221 25.32 -53.19 58.85
C THR A 221 25.72 -53.97 57.60
N VAL A 222 26.74 -54.82 57.71
CA VAL A 222 27.30 -55.64 56.62
C VAL A 222 26.82 -57.08 56.77
N TYR A 223 26.31 -57.67 55.70
CA TYR A 223 25.66 -58.98 55.67
C TYR A 223 26.32 -59.91 54.64
N SER A 224 26.32 -61.21 54.95
CA SER A 224 26.83 -62.28 54.08
C SER A 224 25.78 -62.86 53.13
N ASP A 225 24.53 -62.39 53.20
CA ASP A 225 23.40 -62.86 52.42
C ASP A 225 22.57 -61.70 51.84
N SER A 226 21.98 -61.91 50.66
CA SER A 226 21.19 -60.90 49.96
C SER A 226 19.87 -60.54 50.65
N GLY A 227 19.43 -61.37 51.61
CA GLY A 227 18.24 -61.18 52.43
C GLY A 227 18.47 -60.39 53.72
N LEU A 228 19.71 -59.94 53.99
CA LEU A 228 20.08 -59.16 55.18
C LEU A 228 19.78 -59.89 56.52
N SER A 229 19.98 -61.21 56.55
CA SER A 229 19.70 -62.05 57.74
C SER A 229 20.93 -62.48 58.53
N LYS A 230 22.13 -62.40 57.96
CA LYS A 230 23.40 -62.87 58.53
C LYS A 230 24.46 -61.77 58.53
N SER A 231 24.33 -60.86 59.50
CA SER A 231 25.30 -59.79 59.75
C SER A 231 26.68 -60.36 60.09
N VAL A 232 27.73 -59.83 59.45
CA VAL A 232 29.14 -60.16 59.72
C VAL A 232 29.90 -59.04 60.44
N GLY A 233 29.30 -57.85 60.53
CA GLY A 233 29.84 -56.71 61.27
C GLY A 233 29.05 -55.43 61.00
N LYS A 234 29.50 -54.32 61.60
CA LYS A 234 29.04 -52.96 61.30
C LYS A 234 30.20 -52.10 60.83
N ILE A 235 29.87 -51.06 60.10
CA ILE A 235 30.71 -49.90 59.82
C ILE A 235 30.03 -48.69 60.48
N VAL A 236 30.76 -47.95 61.31
CA VAL A 236 30.29 -46.71 61.94
C VAL A 236 31.17 -45.57 61.45
N THR A 237 30.57 -44.41 61.18
CA THR A 237 31.24 -43.26 60.56
C THR A 237 31.82 -42.28 61.59
N ASP A 238 33.03 -41.78 61.31
CA ASP A 238 33.70 -40.73 62.09
C ASP A 238 33.25 -39.31 61.69
N ALA A 239 33.87 -38.27 62.28
CA ALA A 239 33.57 -36.88 61.96
C ALA A 239 33.87 -36.46 60.51
N ASN A 240 34.65 -37.26 59.77
CA ASN A 240 34.92 -37.08 58.34
C ASN A 240 33.98 -37.94 57.46
N GLY A 241 33.03 -38.64 58.07
CA GLY A 241 32.17 -39.62 57.42
C GLY A 241 32.82 -40.98 57.13
N TYR A 242 34.07 -41.22 57.54
CA TYR A 242 34.79 -42.45 57.19
C TYR A 242 34.50 -43.60 58.15
N GLY A 243 34.37 -44.82 57.63
CA GLY A 243 34.27 -46.05 58.43
C GLY A 243 34.71 -47.30 57.66
N LYS A 244 35.18 -48.32 58.39
CA LYS A 244 35.77 -49.55 57.83
C LYS A 244 35.43 -50.81 58.63
N LEU A 245 35.31 -51.94 57.94
CA LEU A 245 35.22 -53.30 58.48
C LEU A 245 36.29 -54.20 57.84
N GLU A 246 37.07 -54.92 58.64
CA GLU A 246 38.30 -55.61 58.21
C GLU A 246 38.25 -57.14 58.30
N ASN A 247 39.21 -57.80 57.65
CA ASN A 247 39.47 -59.25 57.72
C ASN A 247 38.31 -60.14 57.23
N LEU A 248 37.56 -59.66 56.24
CA LEU A 248 36.48 -60.38 55.57
C LEU A 248 37.05 -61.37 54.54
N LYS A 249 36.44 -62.55 54.42
CA LYS A 249 36.78 -63.54 53.39
C LYS A 249 36.48 -62.97 51.99
N ALA A 250 37.18 -63.49 50.97
CA ALA A 250 36.83 -63.16 49.59
C ALA A 250 35.41 -63.64 49.26
N GLY A 251 34.58 -62.76 48.71
CA GLY A 251 33.15 -63.05 48.52
C GLY A 251 32.28 -61.82 48.32
N THR A 252 30.98 -62.05 48.07
CA THR A 252 29.99 -60.97 47.90
C THR A 252 29.26 -60.71 49.21
N TYR A 253 29.23 -59.44 49.62
CA TYR A 253 28.57 -58.93 50.81
C TYR A 253 27.52 -57.88 50.44
N TYR A 254 26.57 -57.66 51.34
CA TYR A 254 25.51 -56.67 51.18
C TYR A 254 25.59 -55.68 52.33
N VAL A 255 25.53 -54.39 52.02
CA VAL A 255 25.71 -53.30 53.00
C VAL A 255 24.48 -52.42 52.95
N LYS A 256 23.85 -52.18 54.10
CA LYS A 256 22.66 -51.35 54.22
C LYS A 256 22.81 -50.42 55.42
N GLU A 257 22.34 -49.18 55.29
CA GLU A 257 22.23 -48.28 56.44
C GLU A 257 21.16 -48.77 57.42
N THR A 258 21.45 -48.55 58.69
CA THR A 258 20.60 -48.91 59.84
C THR A 258 20.38 -47.74 60.81
N LEU A 259 21.16 -46.66 60.69
CA LEU A 259 20.99 -45.38 61.39
C LEU A 259 21.68 -44.28 60.54
N PRO A 260 21.02 -43.17 60.18
CA PRO A 260 21.66 -42.07 59.46
C PRO A 260 22.53 -41.20 60.38
N SER A 261 23.32 -40.31 59.79
CA SER A 261 24.08 -39.29 60.52
C SER A 261 23.15 -38.16 61.00
N VAL A 262 23.53 -37.41 62.02
CA VAL A 262 22.64 -36.38 62.63
C VAL A 262 22.24 -35.32 61.59
N GLY A 263 20.94 -35.05 61.47
CA GLY A 263 20.35 -34.11 60.51
C GLY A 263 20.15 -34.67 59.10
N TYR A 264 20.66 -35.87 58.82
CA TYR A 264 20.48 -36.56 57.54
C TYR A 264 19.42 -37.67 57.64
N MET A 265 19.01 -38.15 56.46
CA MET A 265 17.86 -39.03 56.29
C MET A 265 18.29 -40.44 55.87
N LEU A 266 17.62 -41.45 56.44
CA LEU A 266 18.00 -42.86 56.33
C LEU A 266 18.05 -43.33 54.88
N ASP A 267 19.24 -43.75 54.43
CA ASP A 267 19.45 -44.32 53.11
C ASP A 267 18.68 -45.65 52.95
N PRO A 268 17.68 -45.72 52.04
CA PRO A 268 16.91 -46.95 51.83
C PRO A 268 17.70 -48.02 51.06
N ASN A 269 18.83 -47.67 50.42
CA ASN A 269 19.53 -48.52 49.47
C ASN A 269 20.22 -49.72 50.12
N LYS A 270 20.39 -50.78 49.31
CA LYS A 270 21.19 -51.97 49.64
C LYS A 270 22.33 -52.08 48.64
N TYR A 271 23.52 -51.69 49.07
CA TYR A 271 24.74 -51.84 48.28
C TYR A 271 25.20 -53.30 48.25
N THR A 272 25.85 -53.68 47.15
CA THR A 272 26.48 -55.00 46.98
C THR A 272 27.97 -54.79 46.74
N VAL A 273 28.82 -55.48 47.50
CA VAL A 273 30.28 -55.28 47.51
C VAL A 273 30.98 -56.62 47.36
N VAL A 274 31.94 -56.72 46.44
CA VAL A 274 32.74 -57.94 46.24
C VAL A 274 34.11 -57.74 46.87
N VAL A 275 34.30 -58.33 48.05
CA VAL A 275 35.60 -58.34 48.76
C VAL A 275 36.56 -59.25 48.01
N ASN A 276 37.72 -58.71 47.67
CA ASN A 276 38.78 -59.42 46.96
C ASN A 276 40.03 -59.60 47.85
N PRO A 277 40.83 -60.67 47.62
CA PRO A 277 42.03 -60.94 48.40
C PRO A 277 43.02 -59.77 48.48
N GLY A 278 43.38 -59.37 49.70
CA GLY A 278 44.34 -58.30 49.97
C GLY A 278 43.85 -56.91 49.56
N LYS A 279 42.54 -56.71 49.37
CA LYS A 279 41.93 -55.43 48.95
C LYS A 279 40.91 -54.92 49.96
N THR A 280 40.99 -53.64 50.26
CA THR A 280 39.84 -52.88 50.77
C THR A 280 38.94 -52.52 49.58
N THR A 281 37.63 -52.72 49.72
CA THR A 281 36.65 -52.48 48.65
C THR A 281 35.60 -51.50 49.13
N GLY A 282 35.56 -50.31 48.54
CA GLY A 282 34.65 -49.25 48.95
C GLY A 282 33.19 -49.53 48.62
N VAL A 283 32.28 -49.35 49.59
CA VAL A 283 30.83 -49.33 49.36
C VAL A 283 30.53 -48.23 48.35
N ASN A 284 29.79 -48.56 47.27
CA ASN A 284 29.46 -47.62 46.20
C ASN A 284 30.70 -46.89 45.60
N GLY A 285 31.84 -47.59 45.49
CA GLY A 285 33.10 -47.00 45.03
C GLY A 285 33.88 -46.22 46.11
N GLY A 286 33.47 -46.33 47.38
CA GLY A 286 34.12 -45.70 48.53
C GLY A 286 33.41 -44.45 49.04
N LYS A 287 32.34 -44.00 48.39
CA LYS A 287 31.53 -42.84 48.81
C LYS A 287 30.04 -43.13 48.76
N VAL A 288 29.34 -42.72 49.83
CA VAL A 288 27.87 -42.73 49.89
C VAL A 288 27.38 -41.32 50.17
N ALA A 289 26.46 -40.83 49.34
CA ALA A 289 25.87 -39.51 49.48
C ALA A 289 24.64 -39.57 50.40
N GLU A 290 24.59 -38.66 51.37
CA GLU A 290 23.51 -38.58 52.35
C GLU A 290 22.57 -37.41 52.03
N THR A 291 21.26 -37.64 52.17
CA THR A 291 20.25 -36.59 51.91
C THR A 291 19.96 -35.85 53.22
N PRO A 292 20.15 -34.52 53.31
CA PRO A 292 19.82 -33.78 54.52
C PRO A 292 18.31 -33.61 54.68
N GLY A 293 17.82 -33.63 55.92
CA GLY A 293 16.45 -33.21 56.21
C GLY A 293 16.27 -31.72 55.95
N THR A 294 15.16 -31.33 55.32
CA THR A 294 14.78 -29.93 55.08
C THR A 294 13.26 -29.77 55.12
N ASP A 295 12.77 -28.60 55.49
CA ASP A 295 11.34 -28.32 55.56
C ASP A 295 10.87 -27.63 54.28
N PRO A 296 9.97 -28.23 53.46
CA PRO A 296 9.45 -27.63 52.24
C PRO A 296 8.36 -26.60 52.59
N VAL A 297 8.78 -25.53 53.27
CA VAL A 297 7.91 -24.45 53.79
C VAL A 297 6.97 -23.97 52.68
N GLY A 298 5.67 -24.23 52.86
CA GLY A 298 4.62 -23.77 51.96
C GLY A 298 4.27 -22.32 52.27
N MET A 299 3.19 -22.13 53.03
CA MET A 299 2.80 -20.82 53.56
C MET A 299 3.84 -20.37 54.59
N LEU A 300 4.50 -19.25 54.32
CA LEU A 300 5.47 -18.64 55.22
C LEU A 300 4.76 -17.97 56.39
N VAL A 301 3.77 -17.12 56.10
CA VAL A 301 3.03 -16.26 57.04
C VAL A 301 1.70 -15.82 56.40
N GLY A 302 0.67 -15.59 57.22
CA GLY A 302 -0.62 -15.02 56.79
C GLY A 302 -0.94 -13.71 57.51
N LYS A 303 -1.49 -12.74 56.80
CA LYS A 303 -1.99 -11.46 57.34
C LYS A 303 -3.48 -11.59 57.69
N VAL A 304 -3.91 -10.97 58.78
CA VAL A 304 -5.34 -10.84 59.15
C VAL A 304 -5.68 -9.41 59.55
N ASP A 305 -6.95 -9.04 59.45
CA ASP A 305 -7.45 -7.81 60.06
C ASP A 305 -7.62 -8.00 61.58
N ALA A 306 -7.09 -7.08 62.40
CA ALA A 306 -7.12 -7.18 63.86
C ALA A 306 -8.52 -7.02 64.49
N THR A 307 -9.50 -6.52 63.74
CA THR A 307 -10.89 -6.30 64.18
C THR A 307 -11.73 -7.56 63.97
N THR A 308 -11.57 -8.22 62.82
CA THR A 308 -12.32 -9.45 62.48
C THR A 308 -11.59 -10.74 62.88
N SER A 309 -10.25 -10.70 62.96
CA SER A 309 -9.36 -11.87 63.02
C SER A 309 -9.50 -12.80 61.81
N GLU A 310 -9.82 -12.26 60.63
CA GLU A 310 -10.01 -13.01 59.38
C GLU A 310 -9.01 -12.59 58.29
N HIS A 311 -8.71 -13.52 57.39
CA HIS A 311 -7.91 -13.31 56.16
C HIS A 311 -8.73 -12.59 55.08
N ARG A 312 -9.27 -11.40 55.39
CA ARG A 312 -9.86 -10.48 54.41
C ARG A 312 -9.65 -9.03 54.86
N PRO A 313 -9.42 -8.09 53.94
CA PRO A 313 -9.38 -6.68 54.28
C PRO A 313 -10.77 -6.14 54.62
N GLN A 314 -10.80 -5.08 55.43
CA GLN A 314 -11.94 -4.17 55.52
C GLN A 314 -11.89 -3.12 54.41
N SER A 315 -13.04 -2.56 54.02
CA SER A 315 -13.09 -1.38 53.15
C SER A 315 -12.37 -1.58 51.78
N VAL A 316 -11.70 -0.53 51.27
CA VAL A 316 -10.70 -0.61 50.18
C VAL A 316 -9.26 -0.69 50.72
N ALA A 317 -9.08 -1.14 51.96
CA ALA A 317 -7.77 -1.61 52.39
C ALA A 317 -7.42 -2.91 51.67
N ASP A 318 -6.16 -3.30 51.72
CA ASP A 318 -5.64 -4.53 51.11
C ASP A 318 -4.86 -5.32 52.16
N LEU A 319 -4.77 -6.64 52.02
CA LEU A 319 -3.82 -7.46 52.79
C LEU A 319 -2.55 -7.78 51.99
N SER A 320 -2.51 -7.45 50.68
CA SER A 320 -1.36 -7.63 49.80
C SER A 320 -0.25 -6.61 50.01
N GLY A 321 0.98 -7.01 49.66
CA GLY A 321 2.14 -6.13 49.72
C GLY A 321 2.56 -5.72 51.13
N ALA A 322 2.04 -6.37 52.17
CA ALA A 322 2.65 -6.42 53.50
C ALA A 322 4.00 -7.12 53.37
N GLN A 323 5.06 -6.63 54.02
CA GLN A 323 6.40 -7.17 53.86
C GLN A 323 6.99 -7.73 55.14
N PHE A 324 7.45 -8.98 55.07
CA PHE A 324 8.00 -9.75 56.18
C PHE A 324 9.48 -10.04 55.96
N SER A 325 10.32 -9.56 56.87
CA SER A 325 11.74 -9.91 56.94
C SER A 325 11.90 -11.27 57.61
N VAL A 326 12.52 -12.21 56.91
CA VAL A 326 12.84 -13.55 57.40
C VAL A 326 14.35 -13.67 57.55
N LYS A 327 14.82 -13.96 58.77
CA LYS A 327 16.25 -14.07 59.12
C LYS A 327 16.51 -15.50 59.59
N TYR A 328 17.25 -16.29 58.80
CA TYR A 328 17.52 -17.70 59.06
C TYR A 328 18.89 -17.91 59.70
N TYR A 329 18.99 -18.82 60.67
CA TYR A 329 20.17 -19.11 61.47
C TYR A 329 20.49 -20.61 61.53
N ASP A 330 21.76 -20.94 61.36
CA ASP A 330 22.33 -22.30 61.34
C ASP A 330 22.50 -22.95 62.74
N GLY A 331 21.44 -22.91 63.53
CA GLY A 331 21.33 -23.53 64.86
C GLY A 331 19.91 -23.41 65.44
N TYR A 332 19.69 -24.06 66.58
CA TYR A 332 18.41 -24.01 67.32
C TYR A 332 18.45 -22.91 68.40
N TYR A 333 17.51 -21.96 68.33
CA TYR A 333 17.39 -20.82 69.24
C TYR A 333 15.92 -20.64 69.66
N ASN A 334 15.65 -20.33 70.92
CA ASN A 334 14.29 -20.34 71.47
C ASN A 334 13.61 -18.97 71.41
N SER A 335 14.32 -17.93 70.96
CA SER A 335 13.78 -16.59 70.74
C SER A 335 14.59 -15.82 69.70
N ALA A 336 13.98 -14.76 69.15
CA ALA A 336 14.65 -13.81 68.27
C ALA A 336 15.88 -13.14 68.94
N ALA A 337 15.86 -12.97 70.26
CA ALA A 337 16.99 -12.43 71.02
C ALA A 337 18.17 -13.42 71.10
N GLU A 338 17.90 -14.71 71.33
CA GLU A 338 18.92 -15.76 71.31
C GLU A 338 19.55 -15.92 69.92
N ALA A 339 18.73 -15.91 68.86
CA ALA A 339 19.20 -15.99 67.48
C ALA A 339 20.07 -14.76 67.11
N ALA A 340 19.60 -13.54 67.41
CA ALA A 340 20.38 -12.32 67.16
C ALA A 340 21.69 -12.28 67.98
N ALA A 341 21.71 -12.82 69.20
CA ALA A 341 22.91 -12.92 70.02
C ALA A 341 23.93 -13.95 69.50
N SER A 342 23.50 -14.92 68.67
CA SER A 342 24.41 -15.93 68.12
C SER A 342 25.30 -15.42 66.98
N GLY A 343 24.93 -14.31 66.34
CA GLY A 343 25.69 -13.68 65.27
C GLY A 343 24.81 -13.03 64.19
N LYS A 344 25.35 -12.92 62.98
CA LYS A 344 24.55 -12.57 61.80
C LYS A 344 23.72 -13.80 61.36
N PRO A 345 22.53 -13.59 60.77
CA PRO A 345 21.80 -14.68 60.11
C PRO A 345 22.62 -15.25 58.96
N THR A 346 22.47 -16.56 58.72
CA THR A 346 23.13 -17.34 57.68
C THR A 346 22.56 -17.02 56.29
N ARG A 347 21.25 -16.71 56.21
CA ARG A 347 20.58 -16.07 55.08
C ARG A 347 19.49 -15.12 55.57
N SER A 348 19.13 -14.14 54.76
CA SER A 348 18.02 -13.22 55.04
C SER A 348 17.23 -12.87 53.78
N TRP A 349 15.93 -12.75 53.94
CA TRP A 349 14.96 -12.52 52.88
C TRP A 349 13.92 -11.49 53.30
N THR A 350 13.23 -10.90 52.33
CA THR A 350 11.98 -10.17 52.53
C THR A 350 10.94 -10.75 51.57
N PHE A 351 9.79 -11.15 52.10
CA PHE A 351 8.66 -11.66 51.33
C PHE A 351 7.48 -10.68 51.40
N ALA A 352 6.65 -10.66 50.34
CA ALA A 352 5.39 -9.92 50.29
C ALA A 352 4.20 -10.87 50.36
N THR A 353 3.06 -10.37 50.84
CA THR A 353 1.76 -11.05 50.77
C THR A 353 1.05 -10.83 49.43
N ASP A 354 0.23 -11.80 49.03
CA ASP A 354 -0.76 -11.69 47.95
C ASP A 354 -2.10 -11.09 48.43
N ALA A 355 -3.08 -11.01 47.52
CA ALA A 355 -4.41 -10.44 47.77
C ALA A 355 -5.24 -11.21 48.80
N ASP A 356 -4.97 -12.51 49.00
CA ASP A 356 -5.59 -13.31 50.06
C ASP A 356 -4.87 -13.12 51.41
N GLY A 357 -3.83 -12.28 51.46
CA GLY A 357 -3.05 -11.95 52.64
C GLY A 357 -1.93 -12.94 52.96
N TYR A 358 -1.61 -13.88 52.06
CA TYR A 358 -0.61 -14.93 52.33
C TYR A 358 0.72 -14.63 51.65
N ALA A 359 1.81 -14.97 52.34
CA ALA A 359 3.13 -15.07 51.74
C ALA A 359 3.58 -16.53 51.77
N TYR A 360 4.20 -17.02 50.70
CA TYR A 360 4.74 -18.37 50.58
C TYR A 360 6.27 -18.32 50.47
N PHE A 361 6.98 -19.38 50.89
CA PHE A 361 8.44 -19.44 50.80
C PHE A 361 8.93 -19.81 49.37
N ALA A 362 8.51 -19.00 48.39
CA ALA A 362 8.83 -19.17 46.97
C ALA A 362 9.37 -17.85 46.38
N ASN A 363 10.15 -17.94 45.31
CA ASN A 363 10.78 -16.75 44.70
C ASN A 363 9.75 -15.74 44.16
N GLU A 364 8.54 -16.18 43.79
CA GLU A 364 7.44 -15.33 43.33
C GLU A 364 6.99 -14.32 44.39
N PHE A 365 7.09 -14.68 45.66
CA PHE A 365 6.73 -13.84 46.81
C PHE A 365 7.94 -13.08 47.38
N LYS A 366 9.16 -13.35 46.89
CA LYS A 366 10.42 -12.84 47.45
C LYS A 366 10.76 -11.46 46.87
N VAL A 367 10.53 -10.42 47.66
CA VAL A 367 10.87 -9.02 47.34
C VAL A 367 12.38 -8.79 47.30
N ALA A 368 13.11 -9.35 48.26
CA ALA A 368 14.55 -9.09 48.42
C ALA A 368 15.28 -10.19 49.20
N GLY A 369 16.62 -10.10 49.21
CA GLY A 369 17.51 -10.94 50.00
C GLY A 369 18.14 -12.09 49.21
N ASP A 370 18.65 -13.08 49.94
CA ASP A 370 19.45 -14.18 49.39
C ASP A 370 18.64 -15.12 48.47
N ASP A 371 19.32 -16.06 47.82
CA ASP A 371 18.65 -17.20 47.19
C ASP A 371 17.95 -18.08 48.22
N LEU A 372 16.92 -18.83 47.79
CA LEU A 372 16.29 -19.86 48.60
C LEU A 372 17.19 -21.11 48.66
N TYR A 373 16.94 -22.01 49.61
CA TYR A 373 17.50 -23.37 49.53
C TYR A 373 16.52 -24.28 48.78
N TYR A 374 17.04 -25.34 48.16
CA TYR A 374 16.27 -26.27 47.35
C TYR A 374 16.66 -27.72 47.64
N GLN A 375 15.67 -28.60 47.69
CA GLN A 375 15.83 -30.05 47.88
C GLN A 375 16.62 -30.75 46.75
N THR A 376 16.95 -32.04 46.89
CA THR A 376 17.71 -32.81 45.89
C THR A 376 17.07 -32.82 44.50
N ASN A 377 15.74 -32.64 44.41
CA ASN A 377 15.03 -32.44 43.14
C ASN A 377 15.39 -31.14 42.40
N GLY A 378 15.97 -30.15 43.09
CA GLY A 378 16.36 -28.85 42.54
C GLY A 378 15.21 -27.87 42.29
N THR A 379 13.97 -28.21 42.68
CA THR A 379 12.76 -27.42 42.36
C THR A 379 11.91 -27.09 43.57
N THR A 380 11.84 -27.96 44.59
CA THR A 380 11.14 -27.66 45.85
C THR A 380 12.01 -26.74 46.69
N ALA A 381 11.55 -25.50 46.87
CA ALA A 381 12.13 -24.57 47.84
C ALA A 381 11.93 -25.11 49.26
N CYS A 382 12.94 -24.93 50.12
CA CYS A 382 12.91 -25.42 51.49
C CYS A 382 13.77 -24.57 52.43
N MET A 383 13.56 -24.71 53.74
CA MET A 383 14.49 -24.23 54.75
C MET A 383 15.31 -25.39 55.36
N PRO A 384 16.62 -25.22 55.63
CA PRO A 384 17.42 -26.21 56.34
C PRO A 384 17.07 -26.29 57.82
N LEU A 385 17.51 -27.36 58.50
CA LEU A 385 17.39 -27.50 59.95
C LEU A 385 18.08 -26.35 60.68
N GLY A 386 17.39 -25.63 61.56
CA GLY A 386 17.86 -24.39 62.18
C GLY A 386 16.72 -23.56 62.78
N THR A 387 16.84 -22.23 62.75
CA THR A 387 15.81 -21.31 63.26
C THR A 387 15.57 -20.15 62.30
N ALA A 388 14.30 -19.82 62.03
CA ALA A 388 13.89 -18.63 61.28
C ALA A 388 13.21 -17.62 62.21
N ILE A 389 13.60 -16.35 62.10
CA ILE A 389 12.94 -15.21 62.75
C ILE A 389 12.15 -14.45 61.71
N ILE A 390 10.86 -14.23 61.93
CA ILE A 390 9.94 -13.51 61.05
C ILE A 390 9.51 -12.21 61.74
N GLU A 391 9.57 -11.10 61.03
CA GLU A 391 9.28 -9.75 61.53
C GLU A 391 8.64 -8.93 60.41
N GLU A 392 7.48 -8.32 60.67
CA GLU A 392 6.88 -7.39 59.71
C GLU A 392 7.67 -6.09 59.66
N VAL A 393 7.91 -5.58 58.45
CA VAL A 393 8.71 -4.37 58.20
C VAL A 393 7.96 -3.31 57.38
N LYS A 394 6.76 -3.63 56.88
CA LYS A 394 5.87 -2.70 56.17
C LYS A 394 4.45 -3.31 56.11
N ALA A 395 3.46 -2.61 56.67
CA ALA A 395 2.05 -2.96 56.55
C ALA A 395 1.54 -2.92 55.09
N PRO A 396 0.42 -3.58 54.78
CA PRO A 396 -0.27 -3.43 53.50
C PRO A 396 -1.06 -2.11 53.45
N VAL A 397 -1.68 -1.81 52.30
CA VAL A 397 -2.34 -0.51 52.09
C VAL A 397 -3.63 -0.41 52.91
N GLY A 398 -3.82 0.75 53.57
CA GLY A 398 -4.96 1.00 54.45
C GLY A 398 -4.77 0.51 55.90
N TYR A 399 -3.70 -0.21 56.20
CA TYR A 399 -3.39 -0.74 57.53
C TYR A 399 -2.26 0.02 58.24
N ASN A 400 -2.24 -0.08 59.57
CA ASN A 400 -1.21 0.46 60.46
C ASN A 400 -0.17 -0.62 60.80
N LEU A 401 1.12 -0.34 60.55
CA LEU A 401 2.22 -1.24 60.89
C LEU A 401 2.41 -1.35 62.41
N ASP A 402 2.41 -2.58 62.93
CA ASP A 402 2.70 -2.88 64.33
C ASP A 402 4.22 -2.88 64.61
N ASP A 403 4.84 -1.70 64.56
CA ASP A 403 6.30 -1.51 64.73
C ASP A 403 6.77 -1.37 66.19
N GLY A 404 5.84 -1.30 67.15
CA GLY A 404 6.13 -1.07 68.56
C GLY A 404 6.18 0.39 69.02
N VAL A 405 5.87 1.37 68.16
CA VAL A 405 5.79 2.79 68.56
C VAL A 405 4.64 3.04 69.54
N ASN A 406 3.57 2.25 69.49
CA ASN A 406 2.57 2.18 70.56
C ASN A 406 3.09 1.27 71.69
N PRO A 407 3.40 1.78 72.91
CA PRO A 407 3.94 0.95 74.00
C PRO A 407 2.95 -0.09 74.56
N ASN A 408 1.70 -0.10 74.09
CA ASN A 408 0.69 -1.11 74.42
C ASN A 408 0.61 -2.24 73.37
N ASN A 409 1.28 -2.11 72.22
CA ASN A 409 1.25 -3.08 71.12
C ASN A 409 2.70 -3.34 70.63
N PRO A 410 3.36 -4.43 71.09
CA PRO A 410 4.75 -4.71 70.76
C PRO A 410 4.89 -5.44 69.42
N PRO A 411 6.00 -5.25 68.67
CA PRO A 411 6.11 -5.71 67.30
C PRO A 411 6.16 -7.24 67.22
N ASN A 412 5.29 -7.81 66.39
CA ASN A 412 5.08 -9.25 66.26
C ASN A 412 6.29 -9.95 65.59
N LYS A 413 7.20 -10.45 66.44
CA LYS A 413 8.42 -11.18 66.04
C LYS A 413 8.27 -12.67 66.35
N PHE A 414 8.09 -13.48 65.31
CA PHE A 414 7.91 -14.93 65.43
C PHE A 414 9.25 -15.66 65.33
N CYS A 415 9.41 -16.75 66.07
CA CYS A 415 10.63 -17.55 66.15
C CYS A 415 10.30 -19.02 65.91
N VAL A 416 10.62 -19.53 64.73
CA VAL A 416 10.26 -20.88 64.27
C VAL A 416 11.51 -21.76 64.20
N GLN A 417 11.52 -22.88 64.92
CA GLN A 417 12.59 -23.89 64.84
C GLN A 417 12.22 -24.97 63.82
N ILE A 418 13.15 -25.29 62.92
CA ILE A 418 12.98 -26.29 61.87
C ILE A 418 13.78 -27.53 62.28
N THR A 419 13.10 -28.59 62.69
CA THR A 419 13.70 -29.74 63.39
C THR A 419 13.50 -31.06 62.64
N SER A 420 14.44 -32.01 62.80
CA SER A 420 14.35 -33.31 62.13
C SER A 420 13.38 -34.25 62.84
N ASP A 421 12.51 -34.90 62.07
CA ASP A 421 11.55 -35.91 62.54
C ASP A 421 12.13 -37.35 62.52
N GLY A 422 13.26 -37.57 61.84
CA GLY A 422 13.93 -38.88 61.71
C GLY A 422 13.22 -39.89 60.81
N VAL A 423 12.36 -39.44 59.89
CA VAL A 423 11.53 -40.30 59.01
C VAL A 423 12.30 -40.67 57.72
N ILE A 424 11.72 -41.54 56.88
CA ILE A 424 12.28 -41.91 55.56
C ILE A 424 11.74 -40.95 54.49
N GLY A 425 12.51 -39.92 54.15
CA GLY A 425 12.22 -38.93 53.11
C GLY A 425 13.15 -37.72 53.24
N GLU A 426 13.22 -36.83 52.25
CA GLU A 426 14.02 -35.59 52.35
C GLU A 426 13.30 -34.48 53.14
N SER A 427 11.96 -34.51 53.12
CA SER A 427 11.11 -33.48 53.72
C SER A 427 10.77 -33.79 55.17
N VAL A 428 10.98 -32.81 56.06
CA VAL A 428 10.41 -32.76 57.42
C VAL A 428 9.26 -31.75 57.43
N TYR A 429 8.32 -31.89 58.37
CA TYR A 429 7.17 -30.98 58.48
C TYR A 429 7.06 -30.43 59.90
N SER A 430 7.88 -29.41 60.17
CA SER A 430 8.07 -28.75 61.45
C SER A 430 7.67 -27.26 61.44
N TRP A 431 7.55 -26.66 60.26
CA TRP A 431 7.07 -25.30 60.09
C TRP A 431 5.61 -25.15 60.51
N ASN A 432 5.32 -24.12 61.33
CA ASN A 432 3.98 -23.66 61.61
C ASN A 432 3.91 -22.15 61.30
N SER A 433 3.18 -21.79 60.26
CA SER A 433 3.03 -20.42 59.77
C SER A 433 2.36 -19.54 60.82
N PRO A 434 2.90 -18.36 61.17
CA PRO A 434 2.20 -17.41 62.02
C PRO A 434 1.11 -16.65 61.25
N GLU A 435 0.09 -16.22 61.99
CA GLU A 435 -0.91 -15.23 61.59
C GLU A 435 -0.52 -13.87 62.20
N VAL A 436 -0.65 -12.77 61.45
CA VAL A 436 -0.15 -11.44 61.88
C VAL A 436 -1.24 -10.37 61.70
N PRO A 437 -1.85 -9.90 62.80
CA PRO A 437 -2.94 -8.91 62.75
C PRO A 437 -2.43 -7.48 62.55
N ASP A 438 -3.07 -6.70 61.69
CA ASP A 438 -2.93 -5.22 61.64
C ASP A 438 -4.27 -4.51 61.92
N THR A 439 -4.20 -3.29 62.45
CA THR A 439 -5.38 -2.42 62.61
C THR A 439 -5.58 -1.54 61.37
N ILE A 440 -6.82 -1.47 60.85
CA ILE A 440 -7.16 -0.55 59.74
C ILE A 440 -7.00 0.91 60.19
N LYS A 441 -6.46 1.76 59.31
CA LYS A 441 -6.33 3.21 59.55
C LYS A 441 -7.69 3.87 59.74
N ARG A 442 -7.80 4.91 60.57
CA ARG A 442 -9.05 5.65 60.82
C ARG A 442 -8.90 7.17 60.83
N GLY A 443 -9.93 7.90 60.42
CA GLY A 443 -9.90 9.35 60.27
C GLY A 443 -11.27 10.04 60.31
N ASP A 444 -11.24 11.35 60.53
CA ASP A 444 -12.38 12.24 60.78
C ASP A 444 -12.75 13.09 59.54
N TYR A 445 -14.05 13.30 59.38
CA TYR A 445 -14.65 14.20 58.39
C TYR A 445 -15.37 15.38 59.05
N ARG A 446 -15.43 16.52 58.34
CA ARG A 446 -16.19 17.72 58.74
C ARG A 446 -16.51 18.65 57.57
N LEU A 447 -17.63 19.37 57.71
CA LEU A 447 -18.11 20.38 56.77
C LEU A 447 -18.69 21.60 57.49
N PHE A 448 -18.99 22.63 56.70
CA PHE A 448 -19.72 23.84 57.08
C PHE A 448 -20.76 24.13 55.98
N LYS A 449 -22.03 24.25 56.37
CA LYS A 449 -23.17 24.47 55.47
C LYS A 449 -23.50 25.94 55.36
N GLU A 450 -23.51 26.46 54.14
CA GLU A 450 -23.94 27.83 53.84
C GLU A 450 -24.89 27.92 52.64
N VAL A 451 -25.39 29.13 52.40
CA VAL A 451 -26.18 29.53 51.23
C VAL A 451 -25.73 30.94 50.82
N PRO A 452 -25.46 31.20 49.53
CA PRO A 452 -25.25 32.56 49.04
C PRO A 452 -26.61 33.28 48.92
N THR A 453 -26.66 34.53 49.35
CA THR A 453 -27.79 35.42 49.06
C THR A 453 -27.44 36.34 47.89
N ASN A 454 -28.44 36.84 47.17
CA ASN A 454 -28.20 37.88 46.17
C ASN A 454 -27.59 39.13 46.81
N ASN A 455 -26.83 39.88 46.02
CA ASN A 455 -26.10 41.07 46.43
C ASN A 455 -26.68 42.31 45.72
N ASP A 456 -27.07 43.32 46.51
CA ASP A 456 -27.59 44.61 46.02
C ASP A 456 -26.49 45.65 45.72
N ASP A 457 -25.22 45.37 46.03
CA ASP A 457 -24.15 46.38 46.13
C ASP A 457 -22.98 46.19 45.13
N GLU A 458 -22.27 47.27 44.82
CA GLU A 458 -21.50 47.47 43.57
C GLU A 458 -20.24 46.58 43.35
N ASN A 459 -19.93 45.63 44.24
CA ASN A 459 -18.61 44.94 44.32
C ASN A 459 -18.62 43.40 44.16
N GLN A 460 -19.72 42.77 43.77
CA GLN A 460 -19.85 41.31 43.55
C GLN A 460 -19.55 40.38 44.78
N GLU A 461 -19.43 40.91 46.00
CA GLU A 461 -19.32 40.06 47.20
C GLU A 461 -20.69 39.47 47.58
N LEU A 462 -20.88 38.17 47.33
CA LEU A 462 -22.05 37.43 47.83
C LEU A 462 -22.01 37.33 49.36
N THR A 463 -23.00 37.92 50.03
CA THR A 463 -23.29 37.64 51.44
C THR A 463 -23.74 36.19 51.62
N ARG A 464 -23.33 35.56 52.72
CA ARG A 464 -23.51 34.12 52.98
C ARG A 464 -24.13 33.91 54.35
N ILE A 465 -25.09 33.00 54.43
CA ILE A 465 -25.74 32.58 55.68
C ILE A 465 -25.39 31.12 55.98
N ALA A 466 -25.12 30.80 57.25
CA ALA A 466 -24.91 29.43 57.71
C ALA A 466 -26.26 28.77 58.04
N ILE A 467 -26.39 27.46 57.80
CA ILE A 467 -27.68 26.74 57.97
C ILE A 467 -27.57 25.61 58.99
N GLU A 468 -28.35 25.70 60.06
CA GLU A 468 -28.57 24.66 61.07
C GLU A 468 -29.51 23.55 60.55
N GLY A 469 -29.37 22.33 61.09
CA GLY A 469 -30.34 21.25 60.90
C GLY A 469 -30.27 20.47 59.58
N VAL A 470 -29.42 20.87 58.62
CA VAL A 470 -29.19 20.09 57.39
C VAL A 470 -28.45 18.80 57.75
N GLN A 471 -28.87 17.69 57.15
CA GLN A 471 -28.35 16.36 57.43
C GLN A 471 -27.44 15.87 56.31
N PHE A 472 -26.44 15.07 56.68
CA PHE A 472 -25.48 14.51 55.72
C PHE A 472 -25.24 13.04 56.03
N GLN A 473 -25.66 12.15 55.12
CA GLN A 473 -25.40 10.72 55.25
C GLN A 473 -24.00 10.40 54.71
N ILE A 474 -23.18 9.77 55.54
CA ILE A 474 -21.89 9.22 55.16
C ILE A 474 -22.13 7.76 54.73
N ILE A 475 -22.07 7.48 53.44
CA ILE A 475 -22.41 6.20 52.83
C ILE A 475 -21.12 5.45 52.46
N ASN A 476 -21.06 4.16 52.79
CA ASN A 476 -19.92 3.32 52.45
C ASN A 476 -19.85 3.07 50.93
N GLU A 477 -18.80 3.53 50.25
CA GLU A 477 -18.53 3.22 48.85
C GLU A 477 -17.58 2.05 48.64
N ASN A 478 -16.98 1.52 49.70
CA ASN A 478 -15.92 0.53 49.62
C ASN A 478 -16.46 -0.85 49.24
N GLU A 479 -15.67 -1.65 48.51
CA GLU A 479 -16.13 -2.96 48.02
C GLU A 479 -16.34 -3.96 49.18
N ASN A 480 -15.42 -3.99 50.15
CA ASN A 480 -15.63 -4.71 51.40
C ASN A 480 -16.37 -3.82 52.41
N ALA A 481 -17.06 -4.46 53.35
CA ALA A 481 -17.73 -3.75 54.43
C ALA A 481 -16.73 -2.99 55.32
N VAL A 482 -17.19 -1.88 55.91
CA VAL A 482 -16.49 -1.20 57.01
C VAL A 482 -17.05 -1.72 58.34
N VAL A 483 -16.18 -2.05 59.31
CA VAL A 483 -16.58 -2.77 60.52
C VAL A 483 -16.46 -1.89 61.77
N SER A 484 -17.47 -1.96 62.63
CA SER A 484 -17.48 -1.37 63.96
C SER A 484 -16.39 -2.01 64.86
N PRO A 485 -15.48 -1.22 65.46
CA PRO A 485 -14.47 -1.73 66.38
C PRO A 485 -15.04 -2.19 67.73
N ASP A 486 -16.27 -1.78 68.09
CA ASP A 486 -16.90 -2.13 69.38
C ASP A 486 -17.81 -3.35 69.32
N THR A 487 -18.40 -3.60 68.15
CA THR A 487 -19.53 -4.56 68.01
C THR A 487 -19.32 -5.61 66.93
N GLY A 488 -18.34 -5.43 66.03
CA GLY A 488 -18.19 -6.27 64.84
C GLY A 488 -19.30 -6.09 63.81
N ALA A 489 -20.19 -5.09 63.97
CA ALA A 489 -21.23 -4.80 63.00
C ALA A 489 -20.63 -4.29 61.67
N GLU A 490 -21.04 -4.90 60.56
CA GLU A 490 -20.58 -4.58 59.22
C GLU A 490 -21.54 -3.63 58.50
N VAL A 491 -21.01 -2.60 57.83
CA VAL A 491 -21.77 -1.76 56.88
C VAL A 491 -21.26 -2.04 55.48
N ALA A 492 -22.06 -2.74 54.67
CA ALA A 492 -21.74 -3.06 53.27
C ALA A 492 -21.83 -1.82 52.35
N LYS A 493 -21.36 -1.95 51.09
CA LYS A 493 -21.44 -0.88 50.09
C LYS A 493 -22.88 -0.38 49.90
N GLY A 494 -23.05 0.94 49.81
CA GLY A 494 -24.35 1.62 49.77
C GLY A 494 -25.04 1.75 51.14
N GLY A 495 -24.44 1.22 52.22
CA GLY A 495 -24.96 1.36 53.58
C GLY A 495 -24.53 2.68 54.23
N VAL A 496 -25.45 3.34 54.93
CA VAL A 496 -25.16 4.53 55.75
C VAL A 496 -24.32 4.11 56.97
N VAL A 497 -23.14 4.70 57.11
CA VAL A 497 -22.23 4.51 58.25
C VAL A 497 -22.62 5.42 59.41
N CYS A 498 -22.89 6.69 59.12
CA CYS A 498 -23.53 7.62 60.06
C CYS A 498 -24.27 8.75 59.32
N THR A 499 -25.12 9.46 60.05
CA THR A 499 -25.70 10.73 59.61
C THR A 499 -25.15 11.84 60.50
N LEU A 500 -24.57 12.87 59.88
CA LEU A 500 -24.19 14.11 60.56
C LEU A 500 -25.33 15.12 60.45
N THR A 501 -25.37 16.11 61.33
CA THR A 501 -26.33 17.23 61.28
C THR A 501 -25.60 18.52 61.61
N THR A 502 -25.95 19.62 60.96
CA THR A 502 -25.30 20.92 61.19
C THR A 502 -25.83 21.62 62.44
N ASP A 503 -24.92 22.23 63.19
CA ASP A 503 -25.22 23.03 64.39
C ASP A 503 -25.68 24.46 64.06
N GLU A 504 -25.98 25.26 65.09
CA GLU A 504 -26.37 26.69 65.01
C GLU A 504 -25.36 27.58 64.22
N ASN A 505 -24.13 27.08 64.01
CA ASN A 505 -23.06 27.75 63.26
C ASN A 505 -22.82 27.07 61.89
N GLY A 506 -23.70 26.17 61.45
CA GLY A 506 -23.61 25.43 60.19
C GLY A 506 -22.57 24.30 60.16
N PHE A 507 -21.89 23.97 61.26
CA PHE A 507 -20.82 22.96 61.27
C PHE A 507 -21.33 21.55 61.54
N ALA A 508 -20.72 20.55 60.90
CA ALA A 508 -20.96 19.14 61.18
C ALA A 508 -19.65 18.33 61.15
N THR A 509 -19.48 17.34 62.03
CA THR A 509 -18.26 16.48 62.08
C THR A 509 -18.47 15.13 62.76
N THR A 510 -17.76 14.11 62.27
CA THR A 510 -17.65 12.77 62.90
C THR A 510 -16.97 12.79 64.27
N LYS A 511 -16.15 13.81 64.56
CA LYS A 511 -15.33 13.84 65.80
C LYS A 511 -16.17 13.97 67.06
N THR A 512 -17.29 14.69 66.96
CA THR A 512 -18.28 14.85 68.04
C THR A 512 -19.48 13.92 67.86
N HIS A 513 -19.78 13.53 66.62
CA HIS A 513 -20.85 12.60 66.25
C HIS A 513 -20.28 11.33 65.62
N VAL A 514 -19.61 10.53 66.45
CA VAL A 514 -19.04 9.22 66.07
C VAL A 514 -20.19 8.27 65.67
N PRO A 515 -20.02 7.40 64.66
CA PRO A 515 -21.05 6.44 64.26
C PRO A 515 -21.61 5.62 65.43
N VAL A 516 -22.91 5.32 65.40
CA VAL A 516 -23.59 4.65 66.53
C VAL A 516 -23.02 3.25 66.73
N GLY A 517 -22.44 3.02 67.92
CA GLY A 517 -21.76 1.75 68.24
C GLY A 517 -20.34 1.65 67.66
N TRP A 518 -19.65 2.78 67.48
CA TRP A 518 -18.22 2.84 67.14
C TRP A 518 -17.49 3.71 68.17
N SER A 519 -16.27 3.31 68.56
CA SER A 519 -15.39 4.06 69.48
C SER A 519 -14.29 4.86 68.77
N ALA A 520 -14.19 4.70 67.45
CA ALA A 520 -13.21 5.35 66.59
C ALA A 520 -13.89 5.92 65.34
N ALA A 521 -13.17 6.82 64.65
CA ALA A 521 -13.65 7.48 63.45
C ALA A 521 -13.80 6.52 62.25
N LEU A 522 -14.17 7.09 61.08
CA LEU A 522 -14.38 6.36 59.84
C LEU A 522 -13.13 5.54 59.47
N ALA A 523 -13.32 4.35 58.91
CA ALA A 523 -12.24 3.50 58.43
C ALA A 523 -11.58 4.09 57.18
N TYR A 524 -10.34 3.68 56.88
CA TYR A 524 -9.67 3.94 55.61
C TYR A 524 -10.58 3.63 54.43
N GLY A 525 -10.64 4.53 53.44
CA GLY A 525 -11.38 4.30 52.20
C GLY A 525 -12.26 5.46 51.73
N GLU A 526 -13.08 5.18 50.73
CA GLU A 526 -14.00 6.13 50.07
C GLU A 526 -15.38 6.12 50.72
N TYR A 527 -15.99 7.30 50.83
CA TYR A 527 -17.39 7.44 51.24
C TYR A 527 -18.09 8.46 50.34
N THR A 528 -19.35 8.21 50.02
CA THR A 528 -20.24 9.22 49.44
C THR A 528 -20.85 10.03 50.58
N VAL A 529 -20.93 11.35 50.42
CA VAL A 529 -21.67 12.25 51.31
C VAL A 529 -22.91 12.72 50.56
N HIS A 530 -24.08 12.38 51.09
CA HIS A 530 -25.38 12.73 50.53
C HIS A 530 -26.06 13.81 51.39
N GLU A 531 -26.42 14.96 50.80
CA GLU A 531 -27.16 16.02 51.50
C GLU A 531 -28.65 15.67 51.60
N ILE A 532 -29.20 15.80 52.81
CA ILE A 532 -30.64 15.75 53.07
C ILE A 532 -31.03 17.06 53.74
N ILE A 533 -31.82 17.87 53.04
CA ILE A 533 -32.46 19.08 53.58
C ILE A 533 -33.84 18.66 54.14
N PRO A 534 -34.09 18.75 55.45
CA PRO A 534 -35.42 18.50 56.00
C PRO A 534 -36.45 19.53 55.51
N ASP A 535 -37.70 19.10 55.34
CA ASP A 535 -38.81 19.97 54.87
C ASP A 535 -38.96 21.22 55.75
N ASP A 536 -38.82 21.08 57.07
CA ASP A 536 -38.93 22.18 58.04
C ASP A 536 -37.76 23.17 57.97
N VAL A 537 -36.55 22.69 57.65
CA VAL A 537 -35.38 23.57 57.36
C VAL A 537 -35.58 24.31 56.04
N ALA A 538 -36.09 23.63 55.01
CA ALA A 538 -36.36 24.24 53.70
C ALA A 538 -37.49 25.30 53.77
N GLU A 539 -38.58 25.02 54.50
CA GLU A 539 -39.66 25.98 54.74
C GLU A 539 -39.17 27.18 55.58
N HIS A 540 -38.38 26.96 56.63
CA HIS A 540 -37.84 28.01 57.49
C HIS A 540 -36.94 28.99 56.72
N VAL A 541 -35.95 28.48 55.98
CA VAL A 541 -35.00 29.31 55.22
C VAL A 541 -35.70 30.07 54.10
N LYS A 542 -36.68 29.45 53.44
CA LYS A 542 -37.52 30.13 52.43
C LYS A 542 -38.41 31.21 53.04
N ALA A 543 -38.94 31.00 54.25
CA ALA A 543 -39.79 31.98 54.94
C ALA A 543 -39.01 33.19 55.48
N GLU A 544 -37.76 32.99 55.94
CA GLU A 544 -36.94 34.07 56.52
C GLU A 544 -36.12 34.85 55.47
N HIS A 545 -35.59 34.16 54.45
CA HIS A 545 -34.67 34.76 53.47
C HIS A 545 -35.22 34.80 52.03
N GLY A 546 -36.39 34.20 51.77
CA GLY A 546 -36.99 34.12 50.43
C GLY A 546 -36.36 33.08 49.50
N ILE A 547 -35.27 32.43 49.93
CA ILE A 547 -34.46 31.54 49.08
C ILE A 547 -35.05 30.12 49.05
N LYS A 548 -35.28 29.59 47.85
CA LYS A 548 -35.53 28.15 47.60
C LYS A 548 -34.18 27.43 47.66
N LEU A 549 -33.98 26.57 48.66
CA LEU A 549 -32.79 25.72 48.71
C LEU A 549 -32.84 24.62 47.64
N ILE A 550 -31.73 24.46 46.93
CA ILE A 550 -31.42 23.29 46.11
C ILE A 550 -30.18 22.65 46.73
N GLY A 551 -30.28 21.38 47.16
CA GLY A 551 -29.14 20.64 47.71
C GLY A 551 -28.06 20.40 46.67
N VAL A 552 -26.83 20.15 47.13
CA VAL A 552 -25.72 19.80 46.23
C VAL A 552 -25.76 18.32 45.85
N ASP A 553 -25.16 17.98 44.71
CA ASP A 553 -24.96 16.59 44.29
C ASP A 553 -24.05 15.82 45.27
N ASP A 554 -24.30 14.51 45.37
CA ASP A 554 -23.49 13.55 46.13
C ASP A 554 -21.99 13.66 45.78
N TRP A 555 -21.14 13.90 46.79
CA TRP A 555 -19.69 14.02 46.60
C TRP A 555 -18.92 12.94 47.36
N LYS A 556 -17.77 12.55 46.81
CA LYS A 556 -16.87 11.59 47.46
C LYS A 556 -15.89 12.26 48.41
N ILE A 557 -15.62 11.58 49.52
CA ILE A 557 -14.55 11.88 50.48
C ILE A 557 -13.66 10.65 50.66
N VAL A 558 -12.40 10.85 51.02
CA VAL A 558 -11.42 9.77 51.25
C VAL A 558 -10.77 9.92 52.63
N ILE A 559 -10.76 8.82 53.38
CA ILE A 559 -9.97 8.65 54.60
C ILE A 559 -8.70 7.89 54.21
N GLY A 560 -7.58 8.60 54.07
CA GLY A 560 -6.31 8.04 53.59
C GLY A 560 -5.27 7.77 54.68
N GLU A 561 -5.34 8.47 55.82
CA GLU A 561 -4.32 8.40 56.86
C GLU A 561 -4.88 8.26 58.28
N GLU A 562 -4.10 7.61 59.15
CA GLU A 562 -4.40 7.44 60.57
C GLU A 562 -4.44 8.81 61.28
N GLY A 563 -5.53 9.07 62.00
CA GLY A 563 -5.75 10.35 62.66
C GLY A 563 -6.02 11.52 61.71
N GLN A 564 -6.31 11.28 60.42
CA GLN A 564 -6.68 12.33 59.47
C GLN A 564 -7.77 13.23 60.04
N TYR A 565 -7.54 14.54 60.08
CA TYR A 565 -8.54 15.54 60.49
C TYR A 565 -8.68 16.57 59.37
N SER A 566 -9.56 16.25 58.42
CA SER A 566 -9.75 16.97 57.15
C SER A 566 -9.95 18.50 57.37
N PRO A 567 -9.58 19.38 56.42
CA PRO A 567 -10.00 20.79 56.47
C PRO A 567 -11.54 20.89 56.45
N VAL A 568 -12.10 22.04 56.84
CA VAL A 568 -13.55 22.27 56.75
C VAL A 568 -13.92 22.37 55.27
N GLN A 569 -14.74 21.45 54.78
CA GLN A 569 -15.37 21.58 53.47
C GLN A 569 -16.55 22.53 53.55
N VAL A 570 -16.53 23.62 52.78
CA VAL A 570 -17.70 24.51 52.65
C VAL A 570 -18.67 23.91 51.64
N VAL A 571 -19.94 23.79 52.04
CA VAL A 571 -21.03 23.24 51.23
C VAL A 571 -22.07 24.34 51.04
N ALA A 572 -22.04 25.01 49.89
CA ALA A 572 -22.93 26.10 49.53
C ALA A 572 -24.07 25.61 48.63
N ASN A 573 -25.32 25.82 49.01
CA ASN A 573 -26.47 25.39 48.19
C ASN A 573 -26.70 26.30 47.00
N HIS A 574 -27.32 25.74 45.96
CA HIS A 574 -27.61 26.44 44.73
C HIS A 574 -28.94 27.18 44.80
N ILE A 575 -29.00 28.29 44.05
CA ILE A 575 -30.21 29.07 43.76
C ILE A 575 -30.50 28.95 42.25
N PRO A 576 -31.75 29.09 41.75
CA PRO A 576 -32.04 28.90 40.33
C PRO A 576 -31.34 29.94 39.46
N GLN A 577 -30.23 29.52 38.85
CA GLN A 577 -29.36 30.31 37.99
C GLN A 577 -28.73 29.41 36.93
N THR A 578 -28.86 29.79 35.66
CA THR A 578 -28.48 28.92 34.53
C THR A 578 -27.76 29.69 33.41
N PRO A 579 -26.62 29.19 32.91
CA PRO A 579 -26.00 29.68 31.68
C PRO A 579 -26.89 29.49 30.45
N LEU A 580 -26.83 30.43 29.51
CA LEU A 580 -27.43 30.33 28.19
C LEU A 580 -26.35 30.16 27.12
N THR A 581 -26.52 29.17 26.25
CA THR A 581 -25.83 29.03 24.96
C THR A 581 -26.84 29.14 23.83
N ILE A 582 -26.61 30.07 22.91
CA ILE A 582 -27.38 30.18 21.66
C ILE A 582 -26.54 29.54 20.56
N GLN A 583 -27.05 28.49 19.91
CA GLN A 583 -26.42 27.84 18.78
C GLN A 583 -27.15 28.21 17.48
N LYS A 584 -26.40 28.76 16.52
CA LYS A 584 -26.88 29.13 15.21
C LYS A 584 -26.75 27.95 14.25
N VAL A 585 -27.83 27.58 13.58
CA VAL A 585 -27.85 26.48 12.59
C VAL A 585 -28.47 26.87 11.26
N ASP A 586 -28.17 26.10 10.23
CA ASP A 586 -28.85 26.09 8.94
C ASP A 586 -30.17 25.33 9.07
N SER A 587 -31.29 25.93 8.65
CA SER A 587 -32.64 25.36 8.80
C SER A 587 -32.91 24.16 7.89
N THR A 588 -32.03 23.90 6.92
CA THR A 588 -32.13 22.81 5.93
C THR A 588 -31.28 21.61 6.34
N THR A 589 -30.06 21.85 6.84
CA THR A 589 -29.10 20.79 7.19
C THR A 589 -29.06 20.48 8.69
N GLY A 590 -29.49 21.42 9.54
CA GLY A 590 -29.37 21.34 11.00
C GLY A 590 -27.94 21.48 11.53
N LYS A 591 -26.95 21.77 10.67
CA LYS A 591 -25.55 21.97 11.07
C LYS A 591 -25.35 23.34 11.71
N SER A 592 -24.40 23.43 12.65
CA SER A 592 -23.89 24.69 13.21
C SER A 592 -23.34 25.58 12.09
N ILE A 593 -23.71 26.87 12.05
CA ILE A 593 -23.14 27.84 11.09
C ILE A 593 -21.95 28.55 11.76
N PRO A 594 -20.68 28.23 11.43
CA PRO A 594 -19.49 28.78 12.09
C PRO A 594 -19.19 30.27 11.77
N LEU A 595 -20.17 31.05 11.30
CA LEU A 595 -20.03 32.46 10.96
C LEU A 595 -20.54 33.37 12.11
N ALA A 596 -20.36 34.68 11.94
CA ALA A 596 -20.85 35.69 12.88
C ALA A 596 -22.32 36.04 12.61
N CYS A 597 -23.15 35.90 13.63
CA CYS A 597 -24.55 36.37 13.72
C CYS A 597 -24.74 36.99 15.11
N SER A 598 -25.74 37.83 15.31
CA SER A 598 -25.93 38.59 16.55
C SER A 598 -27.37 38.55 17.06
N PHE A 599 -27.51 38.32 18.36
CA PHE A 599 -28.78 38.28 19.07
C PHE A 599 -28.92 39.43 20.07
N GLN A 600 -30.15 39.73 20.45
CA GLN A 600 -30.53 40.47 21.66
C GLN A 600 -31.46 39.63 22.53
N ILE A 601 -31.51 39.90 23.84
CA ILE A 601 -32.20 39.10 24.84
C ILE A 601 -32.94 40.03 25.80
N PHE A 602 -34.24 39.80 25.96
CA PHE A 602 -35.12 40.58 26.82
C PHE A 602 -35.63 39.73 27.98
N ASP A 603 -35.78 40.34 29.16
CA ASP A 603 -36.40 39.71 30.33
C ASP A 603 -37.93 39.65 30.21
N GLY A 604 -38.59 39.00 31.17
CA GLY A 604 -40.05 38.87 31.21
C GLY A 604 -40.82 40.19 31.41
N ASN A 605 -40.13 41.31 31.62
CA ASN A 605 -40.70 42.67 31.66
C ASN A 605 -40.47 43.43 30.34
N GLY A 606 -39.77 42.83 29.37
CA GLY A 606 -39.36 43.47 28.11
C GLY A 606 -38.12 44.36 28.25
N LYS A 607 -37.34 44.25 29.34
CA LYS A 607 -36.09 44.98 29.52
C LYS A 607 -34.94 44.21 28.85
N LEU A 608 -34.12 44.91 28.06
CA LEU A 608 -32.88 44.36 27.49
C LEU A 608 -31.95 43.88 28.62
N VAL A 609 -31.47 42.64 28.49
CA VAL A 609 -30.45 42.05 29.36
C VAL A 609 -29.09 42.69 29.01
N THR A 610 -28.21 42.89 30.00
CA THR A 610 -26.92 43.56 29.78
C THR A 610 -25.84 43.00 30.70
N TYR A 611 -24.63 42.79 30.18
CA TYR A 611 -23.45 42.41 30.95
C TYR A 611 -22.40 43.53 30.94
N THR A 612 -21.80 43.83 32.09
CA THR A 612 -20.69 44.79 32.19
C THR A 612 -19.36 44.05 32.30
N ASP A 613 -18.50 44.18 31.29
CA ASP A 613 -17.13 43.69 31.35
C ASP A 613 -16.26 44.70 32.11
N HIS A 614 -16.05 44.43 33.39
CA HIS A 614 -15.23 45.26 34.28
C HIS A 614 -13.73 45.23 33.95
N MET A 615 -13.24 44.34 33.06
CA MET A 615 -11.85 44.36 32.60
C MET A 615 -11.63 45.28 31.40
N ASN A 616 -12.66 45.44 30.55
CA ASN A 616 -12.61 46.24 29.32
C ASN A 616 -13.42 47.55 29.39
N GLU A 617 -14.11 47.83 30.50
CA GLU A 617 -15.01 48.97 30.72
C GLU A 617 -16.17 49.05 29.69
N THR A 618 -16.58 47.92 29.13
CA THR A 618 -17.64 47.82 28.10
C THR A 618 -18.94 47.24 28.67
N VAL A 619 -20.06 47.66 28.09
CA VAL A 619 -21.38 47.03 28.29
C VAL A 619 -21.70 46.22 27.04
N ILE A 620 -22.10 44.97 27.24
CA ILE A 620 -22.55 44.03 26.20
C ILE A 620 -24.06 43.87 26.33
N ASP A 621 -24.80 44.30 25.32
CA ASP A 621 -26.26 44.23 25.19
C ASP A 621 -26.72 43.41 23.97
N THR A 622 -25.75 42.92 23.20
CA THR A 622 -25.90 42.26 21.91
C THR A 622 -24.85 41.15 21.84
N TRP A 623 -25.26 39.90 21.56
CA TRP A 623 -24.43 38.72 21.69
C TRP A 623 -24.11 38.13 20.32
N THR A 624 -22.86 38.30 19.88
CA THR A 624 -22.38 37.81 18.58
C THR A 624 -21.74 36.42 18.70
N THR A 625 -22.05 35.50 17.79
CA THR A 625 -21.36 34.20 17.69
C THR A 625 -19.89 34.38 17.36
N ILE A 626 -19.03 33.62 18.06
CA ILE A 626 -17.61 33.59 17.73
C ILE A 626 -17.48 32.81 16.41
N GLY A 627 -17.05 33.49 15.34
CA GLY A 627 -17.03 33.02 13.94
C GLY A 627 -16.03 31.88 13.64
N LYS A 628 -16.14 30.79 14.40
CA LYS A 628 -15.56 29.46 14.24
C LYS A 628 -16.39 28.35 14.87
N THR A 629 -17.30 28.66 15.81
CA THR A 629 -18.05 27.67 16.60
C THR A 629 -19.55 27.62 16.27
N GLY A 630 -20.10 28.71 15.73
CA GLY A 630 -21.54 28.84 15.46
C GLY A 630 -22.41 28.90 16.71
N HIS A 631 -21.82 29.27 17.85
CA HIS A 631 -22.57 29.52 19.08
C HIS A 631 -22.00 30.70 19.87
N VAL A 632 -22.83 31.26 20.74
CA VAL A 632 -22.44 32.22 21.78
C VAL A 632 -22.98 31.75 23.11
N THR A 633 -22.10 31.68 24.11
CA THR A 633 -22.47 31.43 25.52
C THR A 633 -22.34 32.74 26.28
N LEU A 634 -23.32 33.07 27.10
CA LEU A 634 -23.31 34.30 27.89
C LEU A 634 -22.18 34.26 28.94
N PRO A 635 -21.45 35.37 29.19
CA PRO A 635 -20.40 35.43 30.22
C PRO A 635 -20.97 35.51 31.66
N MET A 636 -22.28 35.30 31.82
CA MET A 636 -23.01 35.31 33.08
C MET A 636 -24.12 34.26 33.08
N LYS A 637 -24.56 33.83 34.26
CA LYS A 637 -25.82 33.08 34.40
C LYS A 637 -27.01 34.04 34.34
N LEU A 638 -28.15 33.51 33.90
CA LEU A 638 -29.45 34.17 34.03
C LEU A 638 -30.14 33.67 35.32
N ASP A 639 -30.87 34.56 35.99
CA ASP A 639 -31.63 34.28 37.22
C ASP A 639 -32.99 33.61 36.93
N GLU A 640 -33.70 33.18 37.98
CA GLU A 640 -35.07 32.64 37.88
C GLU A 640 -36.01 33.61 37.13
N GLY A 641 -36.58 33.19 36.00
CA GLY A 641 -37.33 34.09 35.13
C GLY A 641 -37.79 33.52 33.80
N THR A 642 -38.33 34.40 32.96
CA THR A 642 -38.68 34.15 31.55
C THR A 642 -37.91 35.14 30.69
N TYR A 643 -37.42 34.70 29.54
CA TYR A 643 -36.57 35.48 28.64
C TYR A 643 -36.98 35.25 27.18
N THR A 644 -36.72 36.23 26.32
CA THR A 644 -36.97 36.14 24.87
C THR A 644 -35.73 36.56 24.09
N ILE A 645 -35.30 35.72 23.15
CA ILE A 645 -34.18 35.96 22.23
C ILE A 645 -34.75 36.51 20.92
N HIS A 646 -34.13 37.56 20.41
CA HIS A 646 -34.40 38.21 19.11
C HIS A 646 -33.11 38.19 18.28
N GLU A 647 -33.15 37.86 17.00
CA GLU A 647 -31.98 38.00 16.12
C GLU A 647 -31.94 39.40 15.49
N VAL A 648 -30.75 40.01 15.48
CA VAL A 648 -30.53 41.35 14.89
C VAL A 648 -29.57 41.34 13.69
N ALA A 649 -28.82 40.26 13.51
CA ALA A 649 -28.05 39.99 12.29
C ALA A 649 -27.87 38.47 12.12
N ALA A 650 -28.26 37.94 10.96
CA ALA A 650 -28.01 36.56 10.58
C ALA A 650 -26.56 36.35 10.12
N PRO A 651 -26.11 35.10 9.96
CA PRO A 651 -24.87 34.75 9.29
C PRO A 651 -24.80 35.30 7.86
N ASP A 652 -23.58 35.54 7.37
CA ASP A 652 -23.37 35.87 5.96
C ASP A 652 -23.82 34.71 5.05
N GLY A 653 -24.50 35.04 3.96
CA GLY A 653 -25.19 34.08 3.08
C GLY A 653 -26.51 33.50 3.62
N TYR A 654 -27.04 33.97 4.76
CA TYR A 654 -28.31 33.51 5.34
C TYR A 654 -29.36 34.63 5.45
N VAL A 655 -30.63 34.22 5.54
CA VAL A 655 -31.79 35.11 5.68
C VAL A 655 -32.07 35.39 7.16
N LEU A 656 -32.19 36.67 7.52
CA LEU A 656 -32.50 37.12 8.89
C LEU A 656 -33.82 36.55 9.40
N GLY A 657 -33.78 35.83 10.52
CA GLY A 657 -34.97 35.23 11.12
C GLY A 657 -35.87 36.26 11.82
N ASP A 658 -37.15 36.31 11.46
CA ASP A 658 -38.16 37.22 12.05
C ASP A 658 -38.77 36.71 13.37
N LYS A 659 -38.25 35.61 13.92
CA LYS A 659 -38.95 34.76 14.89
C LYS A 659 -38.23 34.66 16.23
N ASP A 660 -38.70 35.45 17.17
CA ASP A 660 -38.31 35.40 18.57
C ASP A 660 -38.44 33.99 19.21
N ILE A 661 -37.50 33.65 20.11
CA ILE A 661 -37.51 32.41 20.91
C ILE A 661 -37.63 32.74 22.40
N THR A 662 -38.77 32.40 23.00
CA THR A 662 -39.00 32.53 24.46
C THR A 662 -38.58 31.25 25.20
N PHE A 663 -37.92 31.42 26.36
CA PHE A 663 -37.52 30.33 27.26
C PHE A 663 -37.64 30.74 28.74
N THR A 664 -37.45 29.79 29.65
CA THR A 664 -37.53 29.99 31.11
C THR A 664 -36.28 29.48 31.83
N VAL A 665 -36.02 30.05 33.01
CA VAL A 665 -35.04 29.56 33.99
C VAL A 665 -35.80 29.34 35.30
N ASP A 666 -35.92 28.09 35.73
CA ASP A 666 -36.64 27.65 36.94
C ASP A 666 -35.81 26.66 37.81
N GLU A 667 -34.62 26.32 37.32
CA GLU A 667 -33.63 25.44 37.94
C GLU A 667 -32.22 26.05 37.89
N TYR A 668 -31.29 25.44 38.64
CA TYR A 668 -29.86 25.74 38.56
C TYR A 668 -29.18 24.77 37.61
N ARG A 669 -28.28 25.29 36.75
CA ARG A 669 -27.38 24.44 35.96
C ARG A 669 -25.94 24.94 35.98
N THR A 670 -24.99 24.06 35.69
CA THR A 670 -23.55 24.38 35.60
C THR A 670 -23.18 24.97 34.23
N TRP A 671 -21.91 25.35 34.05
CA TRP A 671 -21.38 25.76 32.75
C TRP A 671 -21.23 24.58 31.77
N ASP A 672 -21.28 23.35 32.27
CA ASP A 672 -21.21 22.11 31.48
C ASP A 672 -22.59 21.63 31.00
N ASP A 673 -23.69 22.14 31.57
CA ASP A 673 -25.08 21.96 31.12
C ASP A 673 -25.79 23.32 30.95
N PRO A 674 -25.40 24.15 29.98
CA PRO A 674 -26.12 25.37 29.66
C PRO A 674 -27.51 25.05 29.07
N ILE A 675 -28.51 25.90 29.33
CA ILE A 675 -29.69 25.95 28.45
C ILE A 675 -29.18 26.26 27.05
N THR A 676 -29.33 25.29 26.15
CA THR A 676 -28.85 25.38 24.77
C THR A 676 -30.05 25.56 23.86
N LEU A 677 -30.13 26.71 23.19
CA LEU A 677 -31.23 27.06 22.29
C LEU A 677 -30.73 27.18 20.86
N THR A 678 -31.46 26.54 19.94
CA THR A 678 -31.12 26.48 18.53
C THR A 678 -31.90 27.54 17.75
N TYR A 679 -31.20 28.46 17.08
CA TYR A 679 -31.78 29.48 16.21
C TYR A 679 -31.41 29.18 14.74
N ALA A 680 -32.40 29.05 13.86
CA ALA A 680 -32.26 28.38 12.56
C ALA A 680 -32.69 29.27 11.39
N ASP A 681 -31.81 29.48 10.41
CA ASP A 681 -32.07 30.34 9.23
C ASP A 681 -31.99 29.54 7.94
N ALA A 682 -32.76 29.96 6.94
CA ALA A 682 -32.57 29.49 5.58
C ALA A 682 -31.31 30.12 4.97
N PRO A 683 -30.45 29.36 4.27
CA PRO A 683 -29.46 29.95 3.38
C PRO A 683 -30.17 30.72 2.25
N ILE A 684 -29.57 31.81 1.79
CA ILE A 684 -30.08 32.58 0.65
C ILE A 684 -30.07 31.68 -0.59
N ARG A 685 -31.18 31.68 -1.34
CA ARG A 685 -31.36 30.94 -2.59
C ARG A 685 -31.00 31.83 -3.77
N ALA A 686 -30.86 31.23 -4.94
CA ALA A 686 -30.61 31.94 -6.18
C ALA A 686 -31.51 31.47 -7.33
N GLU A 687 -31.70 32.35 -8.31
CA GLU A 687 -32.33 32.10 -9.60
C GLU A 687 -31.46 32.72 -10.70
N ILE A 688 -31.26 32.00 -11.80
CA ILE A 688 -30.70 32.57 -13.04
C ILE A 688 -31.84 32.69 -14.05
N GLN A 689 -32.04 33.88 -14.60
CA GLN A 689 -32.99 34.15 -15.68
C GLN A 689 -32.22 34.41 -16.97
N LEU A 690 -32.51 33.62 -18.01
CA LEU A 690 -31.87 33.69 -19.32
C LEU A 690 -32.83 34.31 -20.35
N LEU A 691 -32.30 35.16 -21.23
CA LEU A 691 -32.96 35.72 -22.40
C LEU A 691 -32.13 35.44 -23.65
N LYS A 692 -32.65 34.66 -24.59
CA LYS A 692 -32.01 34.35 -25.87
C LYS A 692 -32.68 35.12 -27.01
N THR A 693 -31.85 35.76 -27.83
CA THR A 693 -32.30 36.58 -28.98
C THR A 693 -31.49 36.30 -30.24
N ASP A 694 -32.07 36.62 -31.39
CA ASP A 694 -31.40 36.56 -32.68
C ASP A 694 -30.43 37.75 -32.82
N GLY A 695 -29.14 37.46 -33.03
CA GLY A 695 -28.05 38.45 -33.07
C GLY A 695 -28.08 39.41 -34.27
N THR A 696 -29.02 39.23 -35.21
CA THR A 696 -29.22 40.12 -36.38
C THR A 696 -30.47 40.98 -36.26
N THR A 697 -31.49 40.53 -35.54
CA THR A 697 -32.84 41.13 -35.51
C THR A 697 -33.35 41.51 -34.12
N GLU A 698 -32.66 41.12 -33.05
CA GLU A 698 -33.03 41.32 -31.64
C GLU A 698 -34.39 40.66 -31.26
N VAL A 699 -34.87 39.71 -32.07
CA VAL A 699 -36.12 38.96 -31.83
C VAL A 699 -35.86 37.78 -30.87
N PRO A 700 -36.78 37.45 -29.95
CA PRO A 700 -36.60 36.30 -29.04
C PRO A 700 -36.54 34.95 -29.77
N VAL A 701 -35.79 34.00 -29.20
CA VAL A 701 -35.51 32.67 -29.80
C VAL A 701 -36.01 31.55 -28.87
N GLU A 702 -36.95 30.74 -29.36
CA GLU A 702 -37.61 29.61 -28.67
C GLU A 702 -36.88 28.28 -28.92
N ASP A 703 -37.09 27.27 -28.06
CA ASP A 703 -36.54 25.89 -28.18
C ASP A 703 -35.00 25.74 -28.07
N ALA A 704 -34.29 26.79 -27.62
CA ALA A 704 -32.86 26.77 -27.35
C ALA A 704 -32.57 26.11 -25.99
N GLU A 705 -31.67 25.12 -25.93
CA GLU A 705 -31.39 24.35 -24.71
C GLU A 705 -30.06 24.79 -24.06
N TYR A 706 -30.12 25.20 -22.79
CA TYR A 706 -28.95 25.56 -21.99
C TYR A 706 -28.68 24.56 -20.87
N CYS A 707 -27.41 24.21 -20.70
CA CYS A 707 -26.87 23.48 -19.55
C CYS A 707 -26.28 24.47 -18.54
N ILE A 708 -26.67 24.36 -17.27
CA ILE A 708 -26.07 25.13 -16.17
C ILE A 708 -25.31 24.17 -15.26
N LYS A 709 -24.03 24.48 -15.00
CA LYS A 709 -23.13 23.75 -14.08
C LYS A 709 -22.53 24.68 -13.03
N ALA A 710 -22.15 24.13 -11.88
CA ALA A 710 -21.36 24.84 -10.88
C ALA A 710 -19.92 25.09 -11.35
N GLU A 711 -19.35 26.24 -11.00
CA GLU A 711 -17.93 26.57 -11.21
C GLU A 711 -17.21 26.70 -9.86
N GLY A 712 -16.45 25.67 -9.49
CA GLY A 712 -16.02 25.42 -8.12
C GLY A 712 -17.14 24.86 -7.23
N ASP A 713 -16.77 24.37 -6.04
CA ASP A 713 -17.74 23.89 -5.06
C ASP A 713 -18.65 25.04 -4.58
N VAL A 714 -19.96 24.88 -4.73
CA VAL A 714 -20.97 25.82 -4.20
C VAL A 714 -21.27 25.43 -2.76
N VAL A 715 -20.80 26.21 -1.78
CA VAL A 715 -20.80 25.86 -0.35
C VAL A 715 -21.61 26.86 0.48
N THR A 716 -22.65 26.39 1.19
CA THR A 716 -23.36 27.25 2.17
C THR A 716 -22.52 27.45 3.44
N GLY A 717 -22.75 28.56 4.16
CA GLY A 717 -21.92 28.99 5.30
C GLY A 717 -21.85 28.02 6.50
N ASP A 718 -22.67 26.97 6.53
CA ASP A 718 -22.56 25.81 7.43
C ASP A 718 -21.47 24.79 7.02
N GLY A 719 -20.76 25.04 5.92
CA GLY A 719 -19.78 24.12 5.32
C GLY A 719 -20.40 22.95 4.54
N THR A 720 -21.66 23.07 4.10
CA THR A 720 -22.29 22.08 3.20
C THR A 720 -22.05 22.46 1.75
N VAL A 721 -21.26 21.63 1.05
CA VAL A 721 -21.24 21.60 -0.43
C VAL A 721 -22.66 21.24 -0.90
N ARG A 722 -23.26 22.11 -1.72
CA ARG A 722 -24.58 21.94 -2.33
C ARG A 722 -24.47 21.41 -3.75
N PHE A 723 -23.46 21.88 -4.48
CA PHE A 723 -23.07 21.40 -5.79
C PHE A 723 -21.53 21.28 -5.82
N GLU A 724 -21.01 20.17 -6.32
CA GLU A 724 -19.56 19.95 -6.52
C GLU A 724 -19.07 20.68 -7.78
N ASP A 725 -17.78 21.03 -7.86
CA ASP A 725 -17.17 21.64 -9.05
C ASP A 725 -17.49 20.87 -10.36
N GLY A 726 -18.01 21.58 -11.36
CA GLY A 726 -18.44 21.01 -12.63
C GLY A 726 -19.75 20.21 -12.60
N GLN A 727 -20.44 20.11 -11.45
CA GLN A 727 -21.74 19.45 -11.37
C GLN A 727 -22.80 20.22 -12.17
N VAL A 728 -23.43 19.55 -13.14
CA VAL A 728 -24.65 20.05 -13.80
C VAL A 728 -25.77 20.17 -12.77
N VAL A 729 -26.32 21.38 -12.63
CA VAL A 729 -27.41 21.69 -11.69
C VAL A 729 -28.77 21.64 -12.36
N GLY A 730 -28.84 21.86 -13.68
CA GLY A 730 -30.05 21.67 -14.47
C GLY A 730 -29.84 21.96 -15.96
N TYR A 731 -30.86 21.61 -16.73
CA TYR A 731 -31.04 22.03 -18.11
C TYR A 731 -32.31 22.87 -18.19
N VAL A 732 -32.31 23.89 -19.05
CA VAL A 732 -33.47 24.74 -19.31
C VAL A 732 -33.65 24.92 -20.81
N THR A 733 -34.87 25.23 -21.24
CA THR A 733 -35.20 25.47 -22.65
C THR A 733 -35.96 26.80 -22.76
N THR A 734 -35.66 27.61 -23.77
CA THR A 734 -36.32 28.91 -23.95
C THR A 734 -37.75 28.79 -24.48
N ASP A 735 -38.63 29.65 -23.98
CA ASP A 735 -40.02 29.78 -24.43
C ASP A 735 -40.18 30.72 -25.64
N ALA A 736 -41.42 30.85 -26.15
CA ALA A 736 -41.80 31.79 -27.22
C ALA A 736 -41.50 33.28 -26.94
N ASP A 737 -41.17 33.64 -25.70
CA ASP A 737 -40.77 34.98 -25.26
C ASP A 737 -39.22 35.08 -25.16
N GLY A 738 -38.50 34.03 -25.57
CA GLY A 738 -37.04 33.85 -25.54
C GLY A 738 -36.46 33.51 -24.18
N LYS A 739 -37.28 33.12 -23.21
CA LYS A 739 -36.89 33.10 -21.79
C LYS A 739 -36.79 31.71 -21.22
N ALA A 740 -35.84 31.54 -20.32
CA ALA A 740 -35.71 30.38 -19.47
C ALA A 740 -35.31 30.83 -18.05
N SER A 741 -35.60 30.03 -17.03
CA SER A 741 -35.02 30.24 -15.70
C SER A 741 -34.74 28.94 -14.96
N ILE A 742 -33.77 28.99 -14.05
CA ILE A 742 -33.42 27.91 -13.13
C ILE A 742 -33.45 28.45 -11.69
N GLU A 743 -34.46 28.00 -10.94
CA GLU A 743 -34.70 28.34 -9.53
C GLU A 743 -33.91 27.42 -8.56
N ASP A 744 -34.08 27.65 -7.26
CA ASP A 744 -33.61 26.77 -6.18
C ASP A 744 -32.08 26.53 -6.13
N LEU A 745 -31.30 27.45 -6.72
CA LEU A 745 -29.84 27.52 -6.62
C LEU A 745 -29.37 28.12 -5.28
N PHE A 746 -28.06 28.25 -5.09
CA PHE A 746 -27.44 28.88 -3.92
C PHE A 746 -26.45 29.97 -4.36
N LEU A 747 -25.96 30.80 -3.43
CA LEU A 747 -24.88 31.75 -3.72
C LEU A 747 -23.58 31.03 -4.08
N GLY A 748 -22.92 31.46 -5.15
CA GLY A 748 -21.74 30.79 -5.73
C GLY A 748 -21.56 31.12 -7.22
N ASN A 749 -20.57 30.49 -7.87
CA ASN A 749 -20.34 30.66 -9.31
C ASN A 749 -20.96 29.51 -10.11
N TYR A 750 -21.41 29.84 -11.31
CA TYR A 750 -22.04 28.95 -12.28
C TYR A 750 -21.54 29.27 -13.69
N VAL A 751 -21.54 28.27 -14.57
CA VAL A 751 -21.39 28.46 -16.01
C VAL A 751 -22.65 27.95 -16.70
N ALA A 752 -23.24 28.80 -17.54
CA ALA A 752 -24.29 28.45 -18.48
C ALA A 752 -23.72 28.38 -19.90
N TYR A 753 -24.07 27.37 -20.67
CA TYR A 753 -23.66 27.24 -22.08
C TYR A 753 -24.73 26.49 -22.86
N GLU A 754 -24.84 26.74 -24.16
CA GLU A 754 -25.85 26.10 -24.99
C GLU A 754 -25.46 24.65 -25.32
N THR A 755 -26.44 23.75 -25.32
CA THR A 755 -26.28 22.33 -25.69
C THR A 755 -27.04 21.95 -26.97
N LYS A 756 -27.97 22.79 -27.43
CA LYS A 756 -28.73 22.56 -28.67
C LYS A 756 -29.34 23.87 -29.18
N SER A 757 -28.98 24.27 -30.40
CA SER A 757 -29.61 25.39 -31.09
C SER A 757 -31.01 25.04 -31.64
N PRO A 758 -31.86 26.04 -31.94
CA PRO A 758 -33.12 25.85 -32.66
C PRO A 758 -32.93 25.76 -34.19
N GLU A 759 -33.94 25.25 -34.91
CA GLU A 759 -33.89 25.14 -36.38
C GLU A 759 -33.70 26.51 -37.05
N GLY A 760 -32.56 26.73 -37.70
CA GLY A 760 -32.23 27.97 -38.41
C GLY A 760 -31.20 28.87 -37.72
N TRP A 761 -30.69 28.45 -36.55
CA TRP A 761 -29.67 29.16 -35.79
C TRP A 761 -28.47 28.26 -35.48
N ALA A 762 -27.27 28.83 -35.60
CA ALA A 762 -26.02 28.18 -35.25
C ALA A 762 -25.71 28.38 -33.75
N LEU A 763 -25.37 27.29 -33.07
CA LEU A 763 -25.16 27.20 -31.61
C LEU A 763 -24.22 28.28 -31.05
N ASP A 764 -24.64 28.92 -29.96
CA ASP A 764 -23.79 29.76 -29.12
C ASP A 764 -22.71 28.92 -28.43
N THR A 765 -21.45 29.10 -28.86
CA THR A 765 -20.30 28.34 -28.32
C THR A 765 -19.65 28.96 -27.08
N ASP A 766 -20.09 30.15 -26.64
CA ASP A 766 -19.46 30.83 -25.51
C ASP A 766 -19.94 30.27 -24.15
N GLU A 767 -19.00 30.13 -23.21
CA GLU A 767 -19.32 29.76 -21.83
C GLU A 767 -19.62 31.02 -21.00
N HIS A 768 -20.86 31.16 -20.53
CA HIS A 768 -21.33 32.32 -19.78
C HIS A 768 -21.13 32.12 -18.28
N HIS A 769 -20.08 32.75 -17.73
CA HIS A 769 -19.73 32.71 -16.32
C HIS A 769 -20.58 33.68 -15.48
N ILE A 770 -21.19 33.19 -14.41
CA ILE A 770 -22.14 33.90 -13.53
C ILE A 770 -21.69 33.75 -12.07
N ASN A 771 -21.46 34.85 -11.36
CA ASN A 771 -21.18 34.86 -9.91
C ASN A 771 -22.37 35.46 -9.15
N ILE A 772 -22.99 34.68 -8.29
CA ILE A 772 -24.19 35.09 -7.53
C ILE A 772 -23.81 35.40 -6.08
N GLU A 773 -23.68 36.69 -5.78
CA GLU A 773 -23.32 37.20 -4.44
C GLU A 773 -24.56 37.62 -3.61
N THR A 774 -24.37 37.78 -2.30
CA THR A 774 -25.46 38.19 -1.40
C THR A 774 -25.89 39.64 -1.63
N GLN A 775 -27.18 39.85 -1.89
CA GLN A 775 -27.80 41.18 -1.87
C GLN A 775 -28.23 41.62 -0.45
N GLY A 776 -27.79 40.89 0.59
CA GLY A 776 -27.99 41.16 2.01
C GLY A 776 -29.10 40.32 2.65
N GLN A 777 -29.00 40.11 3.97
CA GLN A 777 -29.83 39.19 4.79
C GLN A 777 -31.36 39.38 4.76
N LEU A 778 -31.89 40.39 4.04
CA LEU A 778 -33.33 40.62 3.84
C LEU A 778 -33.83 40.16 2.47
N VAL A 779 -32.93 39.66 1.60
CA VAL A 779 -33.23 39.16 0.26
C VAL A 779 -33.12 37.63 0.26
N PRO A 780 -34.24 36.88 0.29
CA PRO A 780 -34.21 35.42 0.42
C PRO A 780 -33.86 34.68 -0.87
N VAL A 781 -34.06 35.33 -2.03
CA VAL A 781 -33.69 34.82 -3.36
C VAL A 781 -32.97 35.94 -4.10
N VAL A 782 -31.75 35.69 -4.56
CA VAL A 782 -31.02 36.58 -5.48
C VAL A 782 -31.33 36.14 -6.91
N VAL A 783 -31.67 37.11 -7.78
CA VAL A 783 -31.96 36.85 -9.20
C VAL A 783 -30.89 37.52 -10.03
N GLU A 784 -30.17 36.75 -10.83
CA GLU A 784 -29.21 37.27 -11.82
C GLU A 784 -29.72 37.00 -13.25
N SER A 785 -29.30 37.83 -14.20
CA SER A 785 -29.78 37.79 -15.58
C SER A 785 -28.65 37.53 -16.58
N LEU A 786 -28.90 36.66 -17.55
CA LEU A 786 -28.02 36.32 -18.66
C LEU A 786 -28.72 36.63 -20.00
N ASP A 787 -28.22 37.62 -20.73
CA ASP A 787 -28.59 37.88 -22.12
C ASP A 787 -27.62 37.13 -23.05
N ALA A 788 -28.13 36.31 -23.97
CA ALA A 788 -27.34 35.55 -24.94
C ALA A 788 -27.92 35.66 -26.37
N VAL A 789 -27.13 35.31 -27.39
CA VAL A 789 -27.50 35.47 -28.81
C VAL A 789 -27.15 34.27 -29.68
N ASP A 790 -27.97 34.00 -30.70
CA ASP A 790 -27.61 33.14 -31.82
C ASP A 790 -27.33 33.93 -33.10
N MET A 791 -26.45 33.41 -33.94
CA MET A 791 -26.33 33.84 -35.33
C MET A 791 -27.20 32.95 -36.24
N PRO A 792 -27.98 33.51 -37.18
CA PRO A 792 -28.83 32.72 -38.07
C PRO A 792 -27.98 31.93 -39.07
N THR A 793 -28.26 30.63 -39.21
CA THR A 793 -27.54 29.74 -40.14
C THR A 793 -27.75 30.22 -41.57
N THR A 794 -26.69 30.67 -42.24
CA THR A 794 -26.79 31.46 -43.47
C THR A 794 -26.02 30.86 -44.65
N LEU A 795 -26.70 30.66 -45.76
CA LEU A 795 -26.08 30.36 -47.06
C LEU A 795 -25.89 31.67 -47.84
N GLN A 796 -24.65 32.01 -48.19
CA GLN A 796 -24.32 33.14 -49.06
C GLN A 796 -23.78 32.64 -50.41
N LEU A 797 -24.30 33.21 -51.49
CA LEU A 797 -23.89 32.92 -52.86
C LEU A 797 -23.23 34.14 -53.48
N LEU A 798 -22.17 33.92 -54.26
CA LEU A 798 -21.54 34.92 -55.13
C LEU A 798 -21.46 34.38 -56.56
N LYS A 799 -22.11 35.05 -57.52
CA LYS A 799 -22.06 34.70 -58.94
C LYS A 799 -21.11 35.62 -59.69
N VAL A 800 -20.17 35.07 -60.45
CA VAL A 800 -19.15 35.84 -61.20
C VAL A 800 -18.95 35.34 -62.64
N ASP A 801 -18.29 36.16 -63.45
CA ASP A 801 -17.78 35.81 -64.78
C ASP A 801 -16.53 34.91 -64.66
N SER A 802 -16.51 33.75 -65.32
CA SER A 802 -15.36 32.82 -65.30
C SER A 802 -14.11 33.38 -66.01
N THR A 803 -14.27 34.44 -66.80
CA THR A 803 -13.17 35.12 -67.51
C THR A 803 -12.66 36.37 -66.78
N ASP A 804 -13.44 36.89 -65.84
CA ASP A 804 -13.07 37.98 -64.92
C ASP A 804 -13.85 37.82 -63.59
N THR A 805 -13.29 37.07 -62.64
CA THR A 805 -13.95 36.79 -61.37
C THR A 805 -14.12 38.02 -60.46
N SER A 806 -13.66 39.21 -60.87
CA SER A 806 -14.00 40.49 -60.21
C SER A 806 -15.33 41.08 -60.70
N LYS A 807 -15.87 40.57 -61.82
CA LYS A 807 -17.16 40.96 -62.39
C LYS A 807 -18.26 40.03 -61.87
N ALA A 808 -18.99 40.51 -60.89
CA ALA A 808 -20.16 39.82 -60.35
C ALA A 808 -21.38 39.90 -61.30
N LEU A 809 -22.27 38.91 -61.24
CA LEU A 809 -23.35 38.70 -62.22
C LEU A 809 -24.74 38.58 -61.57
N SER A 810 -25.62 39.50 -61.95
CA SER A 810 -27.03 39.52 -61.51
C SER A 810 -27.92 38.56 -62.29
N GLY A 811 -28.98 38.05 -61.66
CA GLY A 811 -30.06 37.32 -62.32
C GLY A 811 -29.79 35.85 -62.60
N ALA A 812 -28.71 35.26 -62.06
CA ALA A 812 -28.60 33.81 -61.92
C ALA A 812 -29.63 33.32 -60.91
N THR A 813 -30.31 32.20 -61.17
CA THR A 813 -31.22 31.57 -60.21
C THR A 813 -30.72 30.18 -59.85
N PHE A 814 -30.64 29.93 -58.55
CA PHE A 814 -30.29 28.65 -57.94
C PHE A 814 -31.52 28.04 -57.27
N ARG A 815 -31.62 26.71 -57.29
CA ARG A 815 -32.58 25.95 -56.49
C ARG A 815 -31.82 25.15 -55.44
N ILE A 816 -32.24 25.28 -54.19
CA ILE A 816 -31.73 24.54 -53.03
C ILE A 816 -32.81 23.56 -52.57
N ILE A 817 -32.44 22.30 -52.35
CA ILE A 817 -33.38 21.21 -52.01
C ILE A 817 -32.82 20.44 -50.81
N GLN A 818 -33.64 20.18 -49.79
CA GLN A 818 -33.23 19.30 -48.69
C GLN A 818 -33.28 17.83 -49.14
N THR A 819 -32.16 17.12 -49.04
CA THR A 819 -32.00 15.72 -49.46
C THR A 819 -31.98 14.73 -48.29
N ALA A 820 -31.60 15.18 -47.09
CA ALA A 820 -31.60 14.38 -45.86
C ALA A 820 -31.83 15.25 -44.58
N PRO A 821 -32.22 14.67 -43.44
CA PRO A 821 -32.15 15.34 -42.14
C PRO A 821 -30.69 15.45 -41.66
N ALA A 822 -30.41 16.31 -40.67
CA ALA A 822 -29.04 16.57 -40.22
C ALA A 822 -28.32 15.35 -39.59
N VAL A 823 -29.05 14.41 -38.99
CA VAL A 823 -28.51 13.26 -38.27
C VAL A 823 -28.72 11.98 -39.08
N THR A 824 -27.62 11.35 -39.53
CA THR A 824 -27.67 10.16 -40.39
C THR A 824 -26.64 9.08 -40.01
N ASP A 825 -26.97 8.24 -39.02
CA ASP A 825 -26.33 6.91 -38.88
C ASP A 825 -26.99 5.87 -39.81
N GLU A 826 -28.29 5.99 -40.09
CA GLU A 826 -29.00 5.23 -41.12
C GLU A 826 -29.88 6.16 -41.97
N VAL A 827 -29.66 6.19 -43.28
CA VAL A 827 -30.54 6.90 -44.23
C VAL A 827 -31.78 6.04 -44.47
N ASP A 828 -32.88 6.31 -43.77
CA ASP A 828 -34.15 5.63 -44.07
C ASP A 828 -34.66 6.04 -45.46
N SER A 829 -34.86 5.02 -46.30
CA SER A 829 -35.42 5.09 -47.65
C SER A 829 -36.84 5.68 -47.76
N GLY A 830 -37.41 6.15 -46.65
CA GLY A 830 -38.69 6.84 -46.55
C GLY A 830 -38.63 8.37 -46.32
N PHE A 831 -37.46 9.01 -46.30
CA PHE A 831 -37.38 10.48 -46.20
C PHE A 831 -38.15 11.15 -47.35
N ASN A 832 -39.01 12.11 -47.01
CA ASN A 832 -39.77 12.90 -47.98
C ASN A 832 -39.25 14.33 -47.95
N VAL A 833 -38.82 14.85 -49.11
CA VAL A 833 -38.39 16.25 -49.26
C VAL A 833 -39.51 17.17 -48.76
N ASN A 834 -39.19 17.91 -47.71
CA ASN A 834 -40.08 18.80 -46.95
C ASN A 834 -39.75 20.29 -47.13
N TRP A 835 -38.56 20.61 -47.64
CA TRP A 835 -38.07 21.97 -47.83
C TRP A 835 -37.36 22.13 -49.18
N GLU A 836 -37.69 23.20 -49.91
CA GLU A 836 -36.98 23.67 -51.09
C GLU A 836 -37.07 25.21 -51.17
N CYS A 837 -36.07 25.84 -51.80
CA CYS A 837 -35.99 27.28 -51.99
C CYS A 837 -35.41 27.62 -53.37
N GLU A 838 -35.82 28.75 -53.96
CA GLU A 838 -35.17 29.35 -55.12
C GLU A 838 -34.59 30.72 -54.75
N LEU A 839 -33.33 30.95 -55.14
CA LEU A 839 -32.56 32.14 -54.76
C LEU A 839 -31.93 32.76 -56.01
N THR A 840 -32.11 34.08 -56.21
CA THR A 840 -31.66 34.81 -57.40
C THR A 840 -30.68 35.93 -57.04
N THR A 841 -29.60 36.09 -57.81
CA THR A 841 -28.54 37.05 -57.49
C THR A 841 -28.89 38.51 -57.80
N GLY A 842 -28.57 39.40 -56.85
CA GLY A 842 -28.76 40.85 -56.92
C GLY A 842 -27.82 41.56 -57.89
N GLU A 843 -27.86 42.90 -57.93
CA GLU A 843 -27.04 43.71 -58.85
C GLU A 843 -25.52 43.58 -58.59
N ASP A 844 -25.13 43.25 -57.35
CA ASP A 844 -23.76 42.94 -56.94
C ASP A 844 -23.38 41.46 -57.13
N GLY A 845 -24.24 40.68 -57.79
CA GLY A 845 -24.08 39.25 -58.01
C GLY A 845 -24.14 38.37 -56.76
N THR A 846 -24.50 38.93 -55.59
CA THR A 846 -24.68 38.17 -54.35
C THR A 846 -26.12 37.66 -54.20
N ALA A 847 -26.31 36.65 -53.36
CA ALA A 847 -27.59 36.37 -52.72
C ALA A 847 -27.35 35.74 -51.33
N SER A 848 -28.28 35.95 -50.40
CA SER A 848 -28.18 35.38 -49.05
C SER A 848 -29.51 34.75 -48.63
N LEU A 849 -29.42 33.62 -47.95
CA LEU A 849 -30.53 32.87 -47.38
C LEU A 849 -30.21 32.50 -45.92
N PRO A 850 -30.62 33.33 -44.95
CA PRO A 850 -30.54 33.02 -43.52
C PRO A 850 -31.65 32.04 -43.10
N TYR A 851 -31.55 31.52 -41.87
CA TYR A 851 -32.49 30.57 -41.27
C TYR A 851 -32.58 29.24 -42.03
N MET A 852 -31.43 28.72 -42.47
CA MET A 852 -31.31 27.40 -43.09
C MET A 852 -31.60 26.28 -42.06
N PRO A 853 -32.63 25.44 -42.26
CA PRO A 853 -32.97 24.39 -41.29
C PRO A 853 -31.94 23.25 -41.29
N HIS A 854 -31.98 22.41 -40.25
CA HIS A 854 -30.97 21.36 -40.04
C HIS A 854 -31.17 20.20 -41.07
N GLY A 855 -30.16 19.90 -41.88
CA GLY A 855 -30.29 18.97 -43.01
C GLY A 855 -29.09 18.88 -43.94
N THR A 856 -29.05 17.86 -44.79
CA THR A 856 -28.21 17.85 -46.00
C THR A 856 -28.99 18.42 -47.17
N PHE A 857 -28.33 19.21 -48.00
CA PHE A 857 -28.91 19.96 -49.10
C PHE A 857 -28.10 19.78 -50.39
N GLU A 858 -28.77 19.90 -51.53
CA GLU A 858 -28.15 20.12 -52.83
C GLU A 858 -28.56 21.50 -53.38
N ILE A 859 -27.59 22.28 -53.86
CA ILE A 859 -27.82 23.51 -54.62
C ILE A 859 -27.39 23.32 -56.09
N VAL A 860 -28.26 23.75 -57.02
CA VAL A 860 -28.02 23.69 -58.47
C VAL A 860 -28.45 24.99 -59.15
N GLU A 861 -27.65 25.49 -60.09
CA GLU A 861 -28.05 26.62 -60.93
C GLU A 861 -29.08 26.16 -61.96
N ILE A 862 -30.23 26.83 -62.00
CA ILE A 862 -31.36 26.49 -62.90
C ILE A 862 -31.63 27.55 -63.97
N LYS A 863 -30.98 28.72 -63.88
CA LYS A 863 -31.02 29.78 -64.89
C LYS A 863 -29.77 30.65 -64.82
N ALA A 864 -29.08 30.83 -65.95
CA ALA A 864 -27.92 31.71 -66.06
C ALA A 864 -28.30 33.22 -66.05
N PRO A 865 -27.33 34.12 -65.74
CA PRO A 865 -27.40 35.54 -66.07
C PRO A 865 -27.59 35.80 -67.57
N ALA A 866 -28.12 36.97 -67.91
CA ALA A 866 -28.26 37.40 -69.31
C ALA A 866 -26.89 37.50 -70.01
N GLY A 867 -26.74 36.84 -71.16
CA GLY A 867 -25.47 36.76 -71.90
C GLY A 867 -24.53 35.63 -71.46
N TYR A 868 -24.96 34.74 -70.56
CA TYR A 868 -24.19 33.59 -70.06
C TYR A 868 -24.94 32.28 -70.32
N PHE A 869 -24.27 31.15 -70.10
CA PHE A 869 -24.86 29.81 -70.18
C PHE A 869 -24.51 28.97 -68.94
N ILE A 870 -25.32 27.95 -68.68
CA ILE A 870 -25.00 26.88 -67.71
C ILE A 870 -24.35 25.70 -68.47
N PRO A 871 -23.20 25.17 -68.04
CA PRO A 871 -22.65 23.94 -68.60
C PRO A 871 -23.61 22.75 -68.47
N ALA A 872 -23.77 21.97 -69.53
CA ALA A 872 -24.70 20.82 -69.55
C ALA A 872 -24.28 19.65 -68.61
N ASP A 873 -23.08 19.72 -68.05
CA ASP A 873 -22.49 18.81 -67.07
C ASP A 873 -22.28 19.46 -65.68
N ALA A 874 -22.89 20.63 -65.43
CA ALA A 874 -22.89 21.27 -64.12
C ALA A 874 -23.53 20.36 -63.06
N ALA A 875 -22.74 19.93 -62.09
CA ALA A 875 -23.18 19.10 -60.97
C ALA A 875 -23.79 19.97 -59.84
N PRO A 876 -24.80 19.46 -59.10
CA PRO A 876 -25.19 20.07 -57.83
C PRO A 876 -24.02 20.11 -56.85
N VAL A 877 -23.98 21.14 -56.00
CA VAL A 877 -23.07 21.22 -54.85
C VAL A 877 -23.80 20.73 -53.61
N SER A 878 -23.23 19.75 -52.91
CA SER A 878 -23.80 19.20 -51.67
C SER A 878 -23.21 19.89 -50.44
N PHE A 879 -24.06 20.28 -49.50
CA PHE A 879 -23.67 20.87 -48.22
C PHE A 879 -24.62 20.41 -47.11
N ARG A 880 -24.20 20.56 -45.85
CA ARG A 880 -24.95 20.13 -44.67
C ARG A 880 -25.03 21.26 -43.65
N VAL A 881 -26.20 21.42 -43.05
CA VAL A 881 -26.41 22.03 -41.73
C VAL A 881 -26.50 20.88 -40.73
N ASP A 882 -25.67 20.88 -39.71
CA ASP A 882 -25.65 19.83 -38.68
C ASP A 882 -26.74 20.03 -37.60
N ASP A 883 -26.71 19.19 -36.57
CA ASP A 883 -27.63 19.19 -35.42
C ASP A 883 -27.26 20.22 -34.33
N GLN A 884 -26.27 21.08 -34.60
CA GLN A 884 -25.93 22.28 -33.83
C GLN A 884 -26.09 23.55 -34.70
N GLY A 885 -26.75 23.43 -35.87
CA GLY A 885 -27.04 24.52 -36.78
C GLY A 885 -25.83 25.07 -37.53
N PHE A 886 -24.65 24.45 -37.45
CA PHE A 886 -23.49 24.88 -38.24
C PHE A 886 -23.59 24.36 -39.67
N ILE A 887 -23.26 25.21 -40.64
CA ILE A 887 -23.31 24.95 -42.08
C ILE A 887 -21.91 24.75 -42.67
N GLY A 888 -21.76 23.79 -43.59
CA GLY A 888 -20.51 23.48 -44.28
C GLY A 888 -20.69 22.55 -45.48
N LEU A 889 -19.70 22.45 -46.37
CA LEU A 889 -19.73 21.50 -47.49
C LEU A 889 -19.66 20.06 -46.99
N ASP A 890 -20.37 19.16 -47.68
CA ASP A 890 -20.42 17.72 -47.34
C ASP A 890 -19.20 16.96 -47.90
N VAL A 891 -17.99 17.45 -47.58
CA VAL A 891 -16.70 16.84 -47.96
C VAL A 891 -15.70 16.84 -46.81
N GLU A 892 -14.94 15.75 -46.70
CA GLU A 892 -14.02 15.45 -45.60
C GLU A 892 -12.95 16.56 -45.42
N GLY A 893 -12.93 17.18 -44.24
CA GLY A 893 -11.99 18.24 -43.88
C GLY A 893 -12.50 19.68 -44.07
N THR A 894 -13.77 19.89 -44.43
CA THR A 894 -14.39 21.23 -44.45
C THR A 894 -14.63 21.75 -43.03
N GLN A 895 -14.41 23.05 -42.82
CA GLN A 895 -14.83 23.73 -41.59
C GLN A 895 -16.32 24.10 -41.68
N PHE A 896 -17.06 23.83 -40.60
CA PHE A 896 -18.45 24.24 -40.42
C PHE A 896 -18.48 25.54 -39.60
N GLY A 897 -19.52 26.38 -39.77
CA GLY A 897 -19.69 27.66 -39.08
C GLY A 897 -21.12 28.18 -39.16
N ASP A 898 -21.38 29.44 -38.80
CA ASP A 898 -22.69 30.07 -38.93
C ASP A 898 -23.06 30.41 -40.39
N THR A 899 -22.04 30.72 -41.21
CA THR A 899 -22.17 31.12 -42.61
C THR A 899 -21.39 30.21 -43.55
N LEU A 900 -22.01 29.78 -44.67
CA LEU A 900 -21.35 29.13 -45.80
C LEU A 900 -21.37 30.04 -47.03
N GLU A 901 -20.18 30.43 -47.50
CA GLU A 901 -19.99 31.19 -48.74
C GLU A 901 -19.71 30.25 -49.94
N LEU A 902 -20.52 30.32 -51.00
CA LEU A 902 -20.33 29.57 -52.25
C LEU A 902 -20.14 30.51 -53.44
N THR A 903 -19.04 30.37 -54.19
CA THR A 903 -18.83 31.10 -55.45
C THR A 903 -19.16 30.23 -56.66
N PHE A 904 -19.94 30.76 -57.60
CA PHE A 904 -20.36 30.08 -58.82
C PHE A 904 -19.98 30.92 -60.06
N GLU A 905 -19.15 30.37 -60.94
CA GLU A 905 -18.71 31.04 -62.17
C GLU A 905 -19.59 30.67 -63.37
N ASN A 906 -19.93 31.61 -64.26
CA ASN A 906 -20.41 31.29 -65.62
C ASN A 906 -19.53 31.94 -66.68
N THR A 907 -19.39 31.27 -67.81
CA THR A 907 -18.69 31.78 -68.99
C THR A 907 -19.65 32.56 -69.88
N PRO A 908 -19.28 33.76 -70.38
CA PRO A 908 -20.14 34.53 -71.28
C PRO A 908 -20.21 33.89 -72.67
N THR A 909 -21.31 34.13 -73.39
CA THR A 909 -21.39 33.85 -74.82
C THR A 909 -20.43 34.75 -75.61
N ILE A 910 -19.94 34.28 -76.77
CA ILE A 910 -19.05 35.07 -77.64
C ILE A 910 -19.50 34.94 -79.10
N LEU A 911 -19.66 36.08 -79.77
CA LEU A 911 -20.03 36.18 -81.17
C LEU A 911 -18.98 36.98 -81.95
N ASP A 912 -18.33 36.36 -82.93
CA ASP A 912 -17.51 37.04 -83.95
C ASP A 912 -18.37 37.32 -85.20
N ILE A 913 -18.36 38.57 -85.67
CA ILE A 913 -19.02 39.01 -86.91
C ILE A 913 -17.96 39.48 -87.92
N THR A 914 -17.68 38.63 -88.91
CA THR A 914 -16.80 38.92 -90.05
C THR A 914 -17.59 39.62 -91.16
N LYS A 915 -16.95 40.57 -91.84
CA LYS A 915 -17.53 41.31 -92.98
C LYS A 915 -16.56 41.21 -94.15
N SER A 916 -16.85 40.38 -95.16
CA SER A 916 -15.86 39.98 -96.16
C SER A 916 -16.23 40.27 -97.62
N ASP A 917 -15.20 40.40 -98.46
CA ASP A 917 -15.34 40.42 -99.93
C ASP A 917 -15.78 39.03 -100.42
N ALA A 918 -16.95 38.94 -101.05
CA ALA A 918 -17.53 37.68 -101.55
C ALA A 918 -16.66 36.94 -102.59
N THR A 919 -15.74 37.65 -103.24
CA THR A 919 -14.83 37.11 -104.25
C THR A 919 -13.46 36.71 -103.68
N THR A 920 -12.90 37.46 -102.72
CA THR A 920 -11.56 37.16 -102.15
C THR A 920 -11.55 36.56 -100.75
N GLY A 921 -12.67 36.60 -100.01
CA GLY A 921 -12.79 36.04 -98.66
C GLY A 921 -11.95 36.76 -97.59
N LYS A 922 -11.60 38.02 -97.81
CA LYS A 922 -10.88 38.89 -96.86
C LYS A 922 -11.85 39.79 -96.12
N GLU A 923 -11.54 40.11 -94.86
CA GLU A 923 -12.20 41.19 -94.11
C GLU A 923 -12.15 42.51 -94.92
N LEU A 924 -13.26 43.24 -94.86
CA LEU A 924 -13.60 44.35 -95.74
C LEU A 924 -13.98 45.58 -94.89
N PRO A 925 -13.06 46.52 -94.67
CA PRO A 925 -13.31 47.71 -93.86
C PRO A 925 -14.29 48.71 -94.52
N GLY A 926 -15.01 49.47 -93.69
CA GLY A 926 -15.80 50.64 -94.13
C GLY A 926 -17.30 50.41 -94.35
N ALA A 927 -17.82 49.21 -94.08
CA ALA A 927 -19.25 48.92 -94.09
C ALA A 927 -19.91 49.37 -92.78
N THR A 928 -21.03 50.07 -92.82
CA THR A 928 -21.82 50.35 -91.61
C THR A 928 -22.80 49.21 -91.36
N LEU A 929 -22.65 48.55 -90.22
CA LEU A 929 -23.39 47.37 -89.79
C LEU A 929 -24.24 47.70 -88.56
N VAL A 930 -25.47 47.20 -88.55
CA VAL A 930 -26.41 47.29 -87.43
C VAL A 930 -26.85 45.87 -87.08
N LEU A 931 -26.68 45.48 -85.82
CA LEU A 931 -27.24 44.26 -85.25
C LEU A 931 -28.53 44.59 -84.51
N THR A 932 -29.63 43.93 -84.85
CA THR A 932 -30.91 44.03 -84.13
C THR A 932 -31.37 42.69 -83.59
N ASP A 933 -32.15 42.70 -82.50
CA ASP A 933 -32.91 41.52 -82.08
C ASP A 933 -34.12 41.25 -83.00
N LYS A 934 -34.80 40.12 -82.75
CA LYS A 934 -36.06 39.71 -83.40
C LYS A 934 -37.23 40.70 -83.28
N ASP A 935 -37.22 41.61 -82.30
CA ASP A 935 -38.29 42.58 -82.04
C ASP A 935 -37.97 43.95 -82.67
N GLY A 936 -36.77 44.13 -83.23
CA GLY A 936 -36.31 45.30 -83.97
C GLY A 936 -35.50 46.29 -83.14
N ASN A 937 -35.08 45.95 -81.92
CA ASN A 937 -34.23 46.82 -81.10
C ASN A 937 -32.78 46.73 -81.56
N VAL A 938 -32.08 47.86 -81.65
CA VAL A 938 -30.64 47.89 -81.98
C VAL A 938 -29.83 47.43 -80.78
N ILE A 939 -29.00 46.40 -80.99
CA ILE A 939 -28.04 45.87 -80.03
C ILE A 939 -26.72 46.63 -80.15
N GLU A 940 -26.20 46.76 -81.38
CA GLU A 940 -24.99 47.51 -81.67
C GLU A 940 -24.99 48.03 -83.11
N GLU A 941 -24.35 49.18 -83.35
CA GLU A 941 -24.06 49.74 -84.67
C GLU A 941 -22.58 50.11 -84.75
N TRP A 942 -21.87 49.62 -85.78
CA TRP A 942 -20.43 49.82 -85.95
C TRP A 942 -20.03 49.93 -87.43
N VAL A 943 -18.76 50.30 -87.66
CA VAL A 943 -18.15 50.27 -89.00
C VAL A 943 -17.14 49.13 -89.05
N SER A 944 -17.19 48.28 -90.09
CA SER A 944 -16.29 47.14 -90.24
C SER A 944 -14.81 47.56 -90.38
N THR A 945 -13.92 46.68 -89.95
CA THR A 945 -12.46 46.87 -89.98
C THR A 945 -11.78 45.76 -90.79
N ASP A 946 -10.46 45.60 -90.66
CA ASP A 946 -9.69 44.47 -91.19
C ASP A 946 -9.69 43.25 -90.25
N THR A 947 -10.56 43.24 -89.23
CA THR A 947 -10.77 42.16 -88.27
C THR A 947 -12.25 41.97 -87.94
N ALA A 948 -12.69 40.74 -87.67
CA ALA A 948 -14.03 40.46 -87.17
C ALA A 948 -14.39 41.30 -85.93
N HIS A 949 -15.61 41.82 -85.90
CA HIS A 949 -16.16 42.52 -84.73
C HIS A 949 -16.60 41.50 -83.68
N ARG A 950 -16.22 41.68 -82.41
CA ARG A 950 -16.50 40.71 -81.34
C ARG A 950 -17.45 41.29 -80.30
N ILE A 951 -18.55 40.58 -80.08
CA ILE A 951 -19.52 40.83 -79.01
C ILE A 951 -19.35 39.73 -77.95
N ILE A 952 -19.35 40.12 -76.67
CA ILE A 952 -19.22 39.22 -75.51
C ILE A 952 -20.42 39.46 -74.60
N GLY A 953 -21.07 38.40 -74.13
CA GLY A 953 -22.25 38.51 -73.27
C GLY A 953 -23.54 38.83 -74.03
N ILE A 954 -23.69 38.33 -75.26
CA ILE A 954 -24.93 38.46 -76.05
C ILE A 954 -25.93 37.37 -75.67
N GLU A 955 -27.18 37.73 -75.41
CA GLU A 955 -28.21 36.77 -75.00
C GLU A 955 -28.45 35.68 -76.07
N PRO A 956 -28.69 34.41 -75.68
CA PRO A 956 -29.14 33.39 -76.63
C PRO A 956 -30.50 33.76 -77.24
N GLY A 957 -30.61 33.77 -78.58
CA GLY A 957 -31.79 34.28 -79.26
C GLY A 957 -31.60 34.50 -80.76
N CYS A 958 -32.67 34.96 -81.43
CA CYS A 958 -32.65 35.26 -82.86
C CYS A 958 -32.34 36.74 -83.11
N TYR A 959 -31.39 36.98 -84.02
CA TYR A 959 -30.88 38.30 -84.37
C TYR A 959 -30.86 38.51 -85.89
N VAL A 960 -30.81 39.78 -86.29
CA VAL A 960 -30.70 40.21 -87.69
C VAL A 960 -29.51 41.15 -87.82
N LEU A 961 -28.54 40.78 -88.66
CA LEU A 961 -27.45 41.65 -89.06
C LEU A 961 -27.84 42.37 -90.37
N THR A 962 -27.84 43.70 -90.36
CA THR A 962 -28.18 44.55 -91.49
C THR A 962 -27.03 45.47 -91.84
N GLU A 963 -26.62 45.51 -93.10
CA GLU A 963 -25.78 46.59 -93.61
C GLU A 963 -26.65 47.79 -94.00
N THR A 964 -26.25 48.99 -93.56
CA THR A 964 -26.92 50.25 -93.88
C THR A 964 -26.13 51.08 -94.90
N ILE A 965 -24.80 50.92 -94.96
CA ILE A 965 -23.90 51.61 -95.89
C ILE A 965 -22.81 50.63 -96.33
N ALA A 966 -22.69 50.37 -97.62
CA ALA A 966 -21.61 49.56 -98.19
C ALA A 966 -20.29 50.36 -98.33
N PRO A 967 -19.12 49.69 -98.32
CA PRO A 967 -17.84 50.29 -98.66
C PRO A 967 -17.79 50.88 -100.08
N GLU A 968 -16.88 51.82 -100.33
CA GLU A 968 -16.70 52.44 -101.65
C GLU A 968 -16.42 51.38 -102.73
N GLY A 969 -17.26 51.35 -103.77
CA GLY A 969 -17.20 50.37 -104.88
C GLY A 969 -17.97 49.06 -104.66
N TYR A 970 -18.53 48.81 -103.48
CA TYR A 970 -19.30 47.60 -103.15
C TYR A 970 -20.82 47.84 -103.21
N LEU A 971 -21.60 46.75 -103.18
CA LEU A 971 -23.06 46.76 -103.16
C LEU A 971 -23.58 46.34 -101.78
N VAL A 972 -24.63 47.02 -101.30
CA VAL A 972 -25.24 46.73 -100.00
C VAL A 972 -25.74 45.29 -99.93
N ALA A 973 -25.24 44.54 -98.95
CA ALA A 973 -25.62 43.16 -98.69
C ALA A 973 -27.06 43.03 -98.18
N THR A 974 -27.69 41.90 -98.50
CA THR A 974 -28.98 41.52 -97.88
C THR A 974 -28.77 41.19 -96.41
N SER A 975 -29.67 41.66 -95.54
CA SER A 975 -29.64 41.33 -94.11
C SER A 975 -29.67 39.82 -93.85
N ILE A 976 -29.02 39.40 -92.77
CA ILE A 976 -28.83 37.98 -92.41
C ILE A 976 -29.52 37.73 -91.07
N GLU A 977 -30.49 36.83 -91.06
CA GLU A 977 -31.11 36.29 -89.84
C GLU A 977 -30.26 35.12 -89.32
N PHE A 978 -29.99 35.10 -88.01
CA PHE A 978 -29.24 34.01 -87.36
C PHE A 978 -29.68 33.81 -85.90
N THR A 979 -29.26 32.70 -85.30
CA THR A 979 -29.46 32.39 -83.87
C THR A 979 -28.12 32.42 -83.15
N VAL A 980 -28.08 33.04 -81.97
CA VAL A 980 -27.05 32.82 -80.95
C VAL A 980 -27.54 31.68 -80.06
N GLU A 981 -26.78 30.58 -80.03
CA GLU A 981 -27.04 29.42 -79.19
C GLU A 981 -26.53 29.65 -77.75
N GLU A 982 -27.05 28.90 -76.79
CA GLU A 982 -26.59 28.92 -75.39
C GLU A 982 -25.31 28.10 -75.23
N THR A 983 -24.16 28.67 -75.62
CA THR A 983 -22.83 28.04 -75.54
C THR A 983 -21.69 29.07 -75.36
N GLY A 984 -20.60 28.63 -74.73
CA GLY A 984 -19.32 29.35 -74.63
C GLY A 984 -18.38 29.16 -75.82
N ASP A 985 -18.76 28.35 -76.81
CA ASP A 985 -18.05 28.32 -78.10
C ASP A 985 -18.12 29.70 -78.77
N VAL A 986 -17.05 30.09 -79.46
CA VAL A 986 -17.03 31.34 -80.24
C VAL A 986 -17.88 31.15 -81.50
N GLN A 987 -19.10 31.65 -81.45
CA GLN A 987 -20.08 31.63 -82.54
C GLN A 987 -19.66 32.61 -83.63
N LYS A 988 -19.99 32.32 -84.89
CA LYS A 988 -19.47 33.10 -86.03
C LYS A 988 -20.55 33.39 -87.07
N VAL A 989 -20.69 34.67 -87.41
CA VAL A 989 -21.52 35.16 -88.50
C VAL A 989 -20.62 35.82 -89.54
N GLU A 990 -20.88 35.53 -90.82
CA GLU A 990 -20.14 36.12 -91.93
C GLU A 990 -21.12 36.81 -92.88
N MET A 991 -21.01 38.14 -93.00
CA MET A 991 -21.68 38.91 -94.03
C MET A 991 -20.74 39.19 -95.19
N LYS A 992 -21.25 39.12 -96.43
CA LYS A 992 -20.46 39.20 -97.65
C LYS A 992 -21.00 40.24 -98.61
N ASP A 993 -20.12 41.12 -99.07
CA ASP A 993 -20.44 42.07 -100.13
C ASP A 993 -19.94 41.58 -101.46
N ASP A 994 -20.68 41.90 -102.50
CA ASP A 994 -20.19 41.80 -103.86
C ASP A 994 -20.08 43.19 -104.49
N TYR A 995 -19.20 43.32 -105.47
CA TYR A 995 -19.02 44.55 -106.24
C TYR A 995 -19.50 44.35 -107.68
N THR A 996 -19.85 45.45 -108.34
CA THR A 996 -20.16 45.44 -109.78
C THR A 996 -18.96 44.93 -110.57
N LYS A 997 -19.21 44.09 -111.58
CA LYS A 997 -18.16 43.51 -112.44
C LYS A 997 -18.48 43.81 -113.88
N VAL A 998 -17.62 44.56 -114.55
CA VAL A 998 -17.82 44.97 -115.95
C VAL A 998 -16.71 44.38 -116.82
N ASP A 999 -17.09 43.43 -117.68
CA ASP A 999 -16.27 42.92 -118.76
C ASP A 999 -16.37 43.86 -119.97
N ILE A 1000 -15.27 44.52 -120.32
CA ILE A 1000 -15.12 45.29 -121.55
C ILE A 1000 -14.41 44.40 -122.59
N SER A 1001 -15.11 44.07 -123.68
CA SER A 1001 -14.60 43.31 -124.82
C SER A 1001 -14.38 44.26 -126.02
N LYS A 1002 -13.26 44.12 -126.73
CA LYS A 1002 -12.86 45.01 -127.83
C LYS A 1002 -12.56 44.19 -129.08
N THR A 1003 -13.55 44.02 -129.96
CA THR A 1003 -13.50 43.02 -131.02
C THR A 1003 -13.44 43.60 -132.44
N ASP A 1004 -12.89 42.85 -133.39
CA ASP A 1004 -13.08 43.14 -134.83
C ASP A 1004 -14.56 42.95 -135.19
N ILE A 1005 -15.16 43.91 -135.89
CA ILE A 1005 -16.60 43.93 -136.23
C ILE A 1005 -17.02 42.83 -137.22
N ALA A 1006 -16.08 42.20 -137.92
CA ALA A 1006 -16.29 41.18 -138.94
C ALA A 1006 -15.84 39.77 -138.53
N THR A 1007 -14.80 39.61 -137.70
CA THR A 1007 -14.34 38.30 -137.19
C THR A 1007 -14.81 38.01 -135.76
N GLY A 1008 -14.93 39.03 -134.91
CA GLY A 1008 -15.23 38.88 -133.48
C GLY A 1008 -14.03 38.53 -132.60
N ASP A 1009 -12.80 38.57 -133.12
CA ASP A 1009 -11.57 38.36 -132.34
C ASP A 1009 -11.23 39.59 -131.47
N GLU A 1010 -10.70 39.38 -130.26
CA GLU A 1010 -10.25 40.46 -129.36
C GLU A 1010 -8.99 41.17 -129.89
N LEU A 1011 -9.03 42.50 -129.95
CA LEU A 1011 -7.98 43.33 -130.55
C LEU A 1011 -7.01 43.88 -129.49
N PRO A 1012 -5.68 43.67 -129.63
CA PRO A 1012 -4.66 44.38 -128.87
C PRO A 1012 -4.32 45.74 -129.50
N GLY A 1013 -3.94 46.73 -128.69
CA GLY A 1013 -3.41 48.02 -129.14
C GLY A 1013 -4.40 49.19 -129.24
N ALA A 1014 -5.65 49.02 -128.80
CA ALA A 1014 -6.61 50.11 -128.65
C ALA A 1014 -6.40 50.83 -127.31
N HIS A 1015 -6.41 52.16 -127.28
CA HIS A 1015 -6.41 52.94 -126.04
C HIS A 1015 -7.84 53.32 -125.67
N LEU A 1016 -8.34 52.75 -124.57
CA LEU A 1016 -9.73 52.88 -124.12
C LEU A 1016 -9.82 53.69 -122.83
N GLN A 1017 -10.87 54.48 -122.71
CA GLN A 1017 -11.27 55.22 -121.52
C GLN A 1017 -12.73 54.92 -121.17
N VAL A 1018 -13.02 54.64 -119.91
CA VAL A 1018 -14.40 54.68 -119.36
C VAL A 1018 -14.58 56.02 -118.67
N ILE A 1019 -15.63 56.74 -119.08
CA ILE A 1019 -15.95 58.10 -118.65
C ILE A 1019 -17.30 58.09 -117.95
N ASP A 1020 -17.38 58.71 -116.77
CA ASP A 1020 -18.61 58.81 -115.97
C ASP A 1020 -19.56 59.91 -116.46
N LYS A 1021 -20.71 60.02 -115.79
CA LYS A 1021 -21.77 61.00 -116.06
C LYS A 1021 -21.34 62.48 -115.90
N ASP A 1022 -20.20 62.75 -115.25
CA ASP A 1022 -19.67 64.09 -115.00
C ASP A 1022 -18.44 64.42 -115.90
N ASP A 1023 -18.29 63.67 -117.01
CA ASP A 1023 -17.19 63.75 -117.98
C ASP A 1023 -15.79 63.42 -117.42
N LYS A 1024 -15.70 62.74 -116.26
CA LYS A 1024 -14.43 62.30 -115.65
C LYS A 1024 -14.07 60.88 -116.12
N VAL A 1025 -12.80 60.68 -116.48
CA VAL A 1025 -12.24 59.34 -116.74
C VAL A 1025 -12.11 58.58 -115.42
N VAL A 1026 -12.70 57.38 -115.34
CA VAL A 1026 -12.67 56.50 -114.16
C VAL A 1026 -11.81 55.25 -114.36
N ALA A 1027 -11.53 54.86 -115.60
CA ALA A 1027 -10.56 53.83 -115.95
C ALA A 1027 -10.01 54.10 -117.36
N GLU A 1028 -8.72 53.83 -117.59
CA GLU A 1028 -8.11 53.87 -118.93
C GLU A 1028 -7.02 52.79 -119.08
N TRP A 1029 -6.92 52.18 -120.28
CA TRP A 1029 -5.98 51.09 -120.55
C TRP A 1029 -5.73 50.88 -122.06
N ASP A 1030 -4.55 50.32 -122.37
CA ASP A 1030 -4.27 49.72 -123.69
C ASP A 1030 -4.77 48.26 -123.74
N THR A 1031 -5.52 47.89 -124.77
CA THR A 1031 -6.03 46.52 -124.92
C THR A 1031 -4.93 45.53 -125.27
N ASN A 1032 -5.08 44.27 -124.85
CA ASN A 1032 -4.06 43.23 -124.96
C ASN A 1032 -4.54 41.92 -125.64
N GLY A 1033 -5.63 41.99 -126.41
CA GLY A 1033 -6.24 40.83 -127.07
C GLY A 1033 -7.02 39.92 -126.12
N LYS A 1034 -7.56 40.48 -125.04
CA LYS A 1034 -8.46 39.83 -124.08
C LYS A 1034 -9.44 40.86 -123.49
N VAL A 1035 -10.60 40.36 -123.06
CA VAL A 1035 -11.56 41.09 -122.22
C VAL A 1035 -10.86 41.74 -121.02
N HIS A 1036 -11.11 43.03 -120.81
CA HIS A 1036 -10.65 43.79 -119.66
C HIS A 1036 -11.75 43.83 -118.59
N ARG A 1037 -11.44 43.39 -117.35
CA ARG A 1037 -12.38 43.42 -116.22
C ARG A 1037 -12.15 44.68 -115.38
N ILE A 1038 -13.19 45.50 -115.26
CA ILE A 1038 -13.27 46.57 -114.26
C ILE A 1038 -14.16 46.06 -113.11
N ASN A 1039 -13.73 46.28 -111.87
CA ASN A 1039 -14.48 45.93 -110.66
C ASN A 1039 -14.84 47.22 -109.90
N GLY A 1040 -16.02 47.28 -109.29
CA GLY A 1040 -16.41 48.36 -108.38
C GLY A 1040 -16.72 49.70 -109.04
N LEU A 1041 -17.25 49.69 -110.28
CA LEU A 1041 -17.86 50.89 -110.85
C LEU A 1041 -19.21 51.16 -110.16
N GLU A 1042 -19.46 52.43 -109.80
CA GLU A 1042 -20.73 52.83 -109.21
C GLU A 1042 -21.91 52.50 -110.14
N PRO A 1043 -23.09 52.12 -109.63
CA PRO A 1043 -24.27 51.94 -110.47
C PRO A 1043 -24.71 53.26 -111.15
N GLY A 1044 -24.48 53.38 -112.47
CA GLY A 1044 -24.71 54.61 -113.21
C GLY A 1044 -24.48 54.48 -114.72
N ASP A 1045 -24.70 55.57 -115.45
CA ASP A 1045 -24.45 55.66 -116.90
C ASP A 1045 -23.00 56.09 -117.18
N TYR A 1046 -22.34 55.35 -118.07
CA TYR A 1046 -20.96 55.56 -118.50
C TYR A 1046 -20.85 55.62 -120.02
N THR A 1047 -19.76 56.22 -120.49
CA THR A 1047 -19.35 56.20 -121.90
C THR A 1047 -17.98 55.54 -122.00
N LEU A 1048 -17.92 54.39 -122.70
CA LEU A 1048 -16.67 53.80 -123.15
C LEU A 1048 -16.26 54.52 -124.44
N ARG A 1049 -15.08 55.14 -124.43
CA ARG A 1049 -14.49 55.89 -125.53
C ARG A 1049 -13.18 55.24 -125.96
N GLU A 1050 -12.93 55.20 -127.26
CA GLU A 1050 -11.59 54.98 -127.79
C GLU A 1050 -10.92 56.32 -128.11
N THR A 1051 -9.65 56.46 -127.75
CA THR A 1051 -8.83 57.65 -128.06
C THR A 1051 -7.68 57.34 -129.02
N SER A 1052 -7.33 56.07 -129.20
CA SER A 1052 -6.41 55.60 -130.25
C SER A 1052 -6.82 54.19 -130.69
N ALA A 1053 -7.03 53.99 -131.99
CA ALA A 1053 -7.29 52.68 -132.56
C ALA A 1053 -6.01 51.81 -132.65
N PRO A 1054 -6.14 50.48 -132.73
CA PRO A 1054 -5.04 49.59 -133.10
C PRO A 1054 -4.48 49.89 -134.50
N ASP A 1055 -3.20 49.54 -134.73
CA ASP A 1055 -2.57 49.64 -136.04
C ASP A 1055 -3.38 48.87 -137.10
N GLY A 1056 -3.91 49.62 -138.09
CA GLY A 1056 -4.73 49.08 -139.18
C GLY A 1056 -6.24 49.19 -138.97
N TYR A 1057 -6.74 49.88 -137.95
CA TYR A 1057 -8.18 50.02 -137.65
C TYR A 1057 -8.65 51.49 -137.61
N GLU A 1058 -9.96 51.70 -137.81
CA GLU A 1058 -10.61 53.01 -137.63
C GLU A 1058 -11.08 53.18 -136.17
N ILE A 1059 -10.98 54.39 -135.61
CA ILE A 1059 -11.42 54.69 -134.23
C ILE A 1059 -12.95 54.47 -134.09
N ALA A 1060 -13.34 53.70 -133.07
CA ALA A 1060 -14.73 53.41 -132.75
C ALA A 1060 -15.53 54.61 -132.22
N GLU A 1061 -16.84 54.62 -132.45
CA GLU A 1061 -17.76 55.58 -131.82
C GLU A 1061 -17.98 55.26 -130.32
N ASP A 1062 -18.16 56.30 -129.50
CA ASP A 1062 -18.48 56.23 -128.07
C ASP A 1062 -19.62 55.22 -127.75
N VAL A 1063 -19.32 54.16 -127.01
CA VAL A 1063 -20.31 53.17 -126.55
C VAL A 1063 -20.85 53.58 -125.18
N LYS A 1064 -22.12 54.00 -125.13
CA LYS A 1064 -22.81 54.28 -123.86
C LYS A 1064 -23.39 53.01 -123.23
N PHE A 1065 -23.17 52.83 -121.93
CA PHE A 1065 -23.63 51.67 -121.17
C PHE A 1065 -24.03 52.06 -119.75
N THR A 1066 -24.96 51.32 -119.15
CA THR A 1066 -25.39 51.51 -117.76
C THR A 1066 -24.87 50.35 -116.90
N VAL A 1067 -24.10 50.66 -115.87
CA VAL A 1067 -23.76 49.71 -114.81
C VAL A 1067 -24.94 49.62 -113.85
N LYS A 1068 -25.48 48.42 -113.69
CA LYS A 1068 -26.55 48.10 -112.73
C LYS A 1068 -25.95 47.74 -111.37
N ALA A 1069 -26.73 47.95 -110.32
CA ALA A 1069 -26.44 47.41 -108.99
C ALA A 1069 -26.65 45.88 -108.97
N THR A 1070 -25.68 45.13 -109.49
CA THR A 1070 -25.57 43.67 -109.36
C THR A 1070 -24.11 43.24 -109.37
N GLY A 1071 -23.78 42.21 -108.58
CA GLY A 1071 -22.50 41.51 -108.59
C GLY A 1071 -22.31 40.56 -109.78
N ASP A 1072 -23.34 40.39 -110.62
CA ASP A 1072 -23.23 39.72 -111.91
C ASP A 1072 -22.18 40.38 -112.81
N VAL A 1073 -21.58 39.57 -113.69
CA VAL A 1073 -20.68 40.07 -114.73
C VAL A 1073 -21.48 40.71 -115.87
N GLN A 1074 -21.46 42.03 -115.89
CA GLN A 1074 -22.09 42.88 -116.90
C GLN A 1074 -21.12 43.04 -118.07
N LYS A 1075 -21.60 42.95 -119.32
CA LYS A 1075 -20.76 42.93 -120.52
C LYS A 1075 -21.00 44.15 -121.40
N VAL A 1076 -19.93 44.81 -121.78
CA VAL A 1076 -19.90 45.90 -122.76
C VAL A 1076 -18.98 45.47 -123.89
N GLU A 1077 -19.42 45.67 -125.12
CA GLU A 1077 -18.63 45.33 -126.31
C GLU A 1077 -18.50 46.56 -127.20
N MET A 1078 -17.26 46.90 -127.55
CA MET A 1078 -16.91 47.93 -128.52
C MET A 1078 -16.20 47.27 -129.70
N LYS A 1079 -16.45 47.75 -130.92
CA LYS A 1079 -16.01 47.06 -132.14
C LYS A 1079 -15.32 47.99 -133.13
N ASP A 1080 -14.18 47.54 -133.65
CA ASP A 1080 -13.45 48.27 -134.68
C ASP A 1080 -13.69 47.70 -136.06
N LYS A 1081 -13.49 48.57 -137.05
CA LYS A 1081 -13.52 48.21 -138.46
C LYS A 1081 -12.11 48.32 -139.04
N ALA A 1082 -11.57 47.19 -139.51
CA ALA A 1082 -10.28 47.17 -140.18
C ALA A 1082 -10.24 48.10 -141.40
N THR A 1083 -9.12 48.79 -141.57
CA THR A 1083 -8.84 49.63 -142.75
C THR A 1083 -8.49 48.74 -143.96
N PRO A 1084 -8.99 49.05 -145.17
CA PRO A 1084 -8.94 48.13 -146.31
C PRO A 1084 -7.62 48.23 -147.11
N GLU A 1085 -6.69 47.30 -146.89
CA GLU A 1085 -5.41 47.16 -147.62
C GLU A 1085 -5.45 46.04 -148.70
N THR A 1086 -4.51 46.09 -149.67
CA THR A 1086 -4.60 45.36 -150.97
C THR A 1086 -3.36 44.48 -151.26
N PRO A 1087 -3.45 43.29 -151.90
CA PRO A 1087 -2.38 42.27 -151.83
C PRO A 1087 -1.19 42.45 -152.81
N GLY A 1088 0.03 42.15 -152.33
CA GLY A 1088 1.28 42.05 -153.10
C GLY A 1088 2.23 40.96 -152.57
N THR A 1089 3.15 40.45 -153.39
CA THR A 1089 3.94 39.20 -153.16
C THR A 1089 5.41 39.35 -153.65
N PRO A 1090 6.32 38.35 -153.54
CA PRO A 1090 6.74 37.54 -152.37
C PRO A 1090 8.30 37.38 -152.26
N ASN A 1091 8.79 36.54 -151.32
CA ASN A 1091 10.19 36.05 -151.16
C ASN A 1091 11.25 37.10 -150.72
N SER A 1092 12.39 36.75 -150.09
CA SER A 1092 12.87 35.49 -149.46
C SER A 1092 14.19 35.75 -148.69
N ASP A 1093 14.48 35.05 -147.58
CA ASP A 1093 15.86 34.60 -147.28
C ASP A 1093 15.96 33.50 -146.19
N LEU A 1094 17.17 32.97 -145.98
CA LEU A 1094 17.57 31.75 -145.22
C LEU A 1094 19.03 31.92 -144.69
N PRO A 1095 19.70 31.00 -143.94
CA PRO A 1095 19.30 29.73 -143.27
C PRO A 1095 19.93 29.50 -141.83
N LYS A 1096 19.90 28.24 -141.34
CA LYS A 1096 20.99 27.44 -140.68
C LYS A 1096 21.02 27.13 -139.15
N THR A 1097 20.76 25.84 -138.86
CA THR A 1097 21.54 24.85 -138.04
C THR A 1097 21.92 25.06 -136.55
N GLY A 1098 21.60 24.04 -135.74
CA GLY A 1098 22.41 23.52 -134.61
C GLY A 1098 22.06 24.03 -133.20
N ASP A 1099 22.21 23.26 -132.11
CA ASP A 1099 22.56 21.83 -132.01
C ASP A 1099 22.14 21.17 -130.66
N SER A 1100 22.19 19.83 -130.64
CA SER A 1100 22.19 18.84 -129.53
C SER A 1100 21.96 19.21 -128.03
N PHE A 1101 20.99 18.50 -127.42
CA PHE A 1101 21.02 17.65 -126.18
C PHE A 1101 21.65 18.11 -124.82
N PRO A 1102 21.17 17.59 -123.66
CA PRO A 1102 21.52 18.06 -122.31
C PRO A 1102 22.52 17.17 -121.56
N TRP A 1103 23.13 17.69 -120.47
CA TRP A 1103 23.76 16.86 -119.44
C TRP A 1103 23.87 17.50 -118.02
N TRP A 1104 24.17 16.61 -117.07
CA TRP A 1104 24.14 16.62 -115.59
C TRP A 1104 24.68 17.82 -114.76
N ALA A 1105 23.94 18.07 -113.65
CA ALA A 1105 24.41 18.25 -112.25
C ALA A 1105 24.98 19.59 -111.71
N PHE A 1106 24.44 19.95 -110.52
CA PHE A 1106 25.06 20.46 -109.26
C PHE A 1106 26.24 21.47 -109.28
N ALA A 1107 26.44 22.36 -108.28
CA ALA A 1107 25.60 22.95 -107.22
C ALA A 1107 26.44 23.96 -106.37
N ALA A 1108 25.75 24.80 -105.59
CA ALA A 1108 26.10 25.38 -104.27
C ALA A 1108 27.47 26.08 -104.01
N LEU A 1109 27.40 27.25 -103.32
CA LEU A 1109 28.36 27.99 -102.45
C LEU A 1109 27.80 29.44 -102.35
N ALA A 1110 27.94 30.28 -101.31
CA ALA A 1110 28.34 30.22 -99.88
C ALA A 1110 27.83 31.55 -99.23
N GLY A 1111 27.85 31.85 -97.92
CA GLY A 1111 28.28 31.16 -96.70
C GLY A 1111 28.79 32.15 -95.62
N ALA A 1112 28.90 31.69 -94.36
CA ALA A 1112 29.46 32.39 -93.17
C ALA A 1112 28.65 33.58 -92.58
N ALA A 1113 28.60 33.84 -91.26
CA ALA A 1113 28.91 33.07 -90.02
C ALA A 1113 28.20 33.82 -88.84
N ALA A 1114 28.47 33.75 -87.51
CA ALA A 1114 29.44 33.11 -86.59
C ALA A 1114 28.89 33.27 -85.13
N CYS A 1115 29.39 32.68 -84.02
CA CYS A 1115 30.32 31.56 -83.76
C CYS A 1115 30.27 31.14 -82.27
N ALA A 1116 30.52 29.85 -81.97
CA ALA A 1116 31.00 29.29 -80.68
C ALA A 1116 30.13 29.38 -79.40
N GLY A 1117 30.21 28.45 -78.42
CA GLY A 1117 30.94 27.18 -78.28
C GLY A 1117 31.09 26.78 -76.78
N GLY A 1118 31.37 25.54 -76.34
CA GLY A 1118 31.54 24.22 -76.98
C GLY A 1118 32.18 23.18 -76.00
N ALA A 1119 32.33 21.90 -76.41
CA ALA A 1119 33.13 20.82 -75.74
C ALA A 1119 32.63 20.28 -74.35
N MET A 1120 32.92 19.06 -73.84
CA MET A 1120 33.56 17.83 -74.38
C MET A 1120 33.22 16.54 -73.56
N TYR A 1121 32.93 15.43 -74.25
CA TYR A 1121 33.49 14.05 -74.09
C TYR A 1121 33.38 13.19 -72.77
N LEU A 1122 32.94 11.92 -72.97
CA LEU A 1122 33.23 10.63 -72.26
C LEU A 1122 32.43 10.04 -71.04
N ALA A 1123 32.01 8.77 -71.25
CA ALA A 1123 32.25 7.54 -70.43
C ALA A 1123 31.28 7.01 -69.31
N ARG A 1124 30.90 5.73 -69.50
CA ARG A 1124 30.69 4.60 -68.54
C ARG A 1124 29.92 4.78 -67.20
N LYS A 1125 28.70 4.22 -67.18
CA LYS A 1125 28.18 3.08 -66.36
C LYS A 1125 28.46 3.01 -64.83
N SER A 1126 27.37 2.80 -64.06
CA SER A 1126 27.24 2.43 -62.62
C SER A 1126 27.73 3.45 -61.57
N GLY A 1127 27.09 3.60 -60.39
CA GLY A 1127 25.80 3.08 -59.92
C GLY A 1127 25.61 3.06 -58.38
N THR A 1128 24.37 3.27 -57.90
CA THR A 1128 23.82 3.02 -56.54
C THR A 1128 24.37 3.76 -55.30
N SER A 1129 23.45 4.02 -54.34
CA SER A 1129 23.64 4.30 -52.88
C SER A 1129 24.39 5.58 -52.45
N VAL A 1130 24.21 6.17 -51.24
CA VAL A 1130 23.10 6.33 -50.25
C VAL A 1130 23.75 6.97 -49.00
N ASP A 1131 23.10 7.97 -48.36
CA ASP A 1131 23.44 8.63 -47.08
C ASP A 1131 24.90 9.17 -46.95
N GLU A 1132 25.42 9.76 -45.86
CA GLU A 1132 24.92 10.04 -44.49
C GLU A 1132 25.73 11.24 -43.89
N ASP A 1133 25.11 12.09 -43.06
CA ASP A 1133 25.67 12.72 -41.82
C ASP A 1133 24.57 13.61 -41.17
N LYS A 1134 24.25 13.59 -39.85
CA LYS A 1134 25.05 13.69 -38.59
C LYS A 1134 25.50 15.12 -38.26
N ASP A 1135 25.65 15.58 -37.00
CA ASP A 1135 25.41 15.06 -35.64
C ASP A 1135 25.27 16.29 -34.69
N THR A 1136 24.65 16.33 -33.50
CA THR A 1136 23.57 15.57 -32.78
C THR A 1136 23.32 16.31 -31.45
N GLU A 1137 22.06 16.50 -31.02
CA GLU A 1137 21.68 16.61 -29.59
C GLU A 1137 20.21 16.18 -29.37
#